data_AF-A0A7S1WDB3-F1
#
_entry.id   AF-A0A7S1WDB3-F1
#
_cell.length_a   1.000
_cell.length_b   1.000
_cell.length_c   1.000
_cell.angle_alpha   90.00
_cell.angle_beta   90.00
_cell.angle_gamma   90.00
#
_symmetry.space_group_name_H-M   'P 1'
#
loop_
_entity.id
_entity.type
_entity.pdbx_description
1 polymer ?
#
loop_
_entity_poly.entity_id
_entity_poly.type
_entity_poly.pdbx_seq_one_letter_code
_entity_poly.pdbx_strand_id
1 'polypeptide(L)'
;LNLARRSFRLQGQAKETKVGPLYMDLIARGDYKAKVYANVNLTVEEEQQCVVYDYPSMSGRASHELQEMSQKGLSFFAIAELHGEDCGIFVAPLARGRWIHIWVDMEAESDTTDAILRSEIHRNGQVLRSTDVKRWHPAPDYELELPMRPPVEWGCSKVHAGGQLARLGLHQIHKRSVELQDALYSLRELSRGFAVLEILGLTGDVAIMVQEPELPELWRLAAVSFSYSLYMGPANGDPAAGGHTYTAGSFAADLQHGKVRMTAGSMTAGSTNISLALNPGSLAVQVQEASMPEPQCLILPLEGEQANGQDQRLNAAGIFDGVEVIGQAECNRFTFLGTGAHAESVQFWFSKEQNSVCGIQVLPPAGDDGSGLGAQINVPAWQPIYHPGARAGDPYGAKLGAAPKGWNCKTVAEQEQEGGGVWLSLASEAPSTTIPAAVALSKLAEASGVVGLLPPRASNTLSRLVIKSPHAGARLPLPNLATPAPAPPVNIFGPELRTFAFSFSSTYPSQGGQRGAGGGLSPGPSAGLSMRKHGSGELRVDLSNRRLYLRSEATNVSAGIPRVESRVIFRGDRGRLYARTKIDSEDFEQCWSVKTTEAISQPQGGAQPNPFSHGKLAGKGFSVPGAAGGRADKYVFYLNQRKRVELFVDEQLALAGMKLDDLNRDVSAGILVHDWSTAPIDDGWFEPDNDWRCEDLQFLEYAEYIAEWDLIRVFFPVQPVPLTLAPEVPNTQRRLVEV
;
A
#
# COMPACT_ATOMS: atom_id res chain seq x y z
N LEU A 1 -33.01 -2.13 23.57
CA LEU A 1 -34.15 -1.64 22.75
C LEU A 1 -35.30 -1.27 23.67
N ASN A 2 -36.05 -0.19 23.43
CA ASN A 2 -37.30 0.11 24.14
C ASN A 2 -38.44 0.22 23.12
N LEU A 3 -39.19 -0.87 22.93
CA LEU A 3 -40.22 -0.97 21.90
C LEU A 3 -41.48 -0.18 22.23
N ALA A 4 -41.77 0.01 23.53
CA ALA A 4 -42.90 0.81 23.98
C ALA A 4 -42.75 2.27 23.55
N ARG A 5 -41.54 2.83 23.72
CA ARG A 5 -41.17 4.19 23.32
C ARG A 5 -40.60 4.31 21.92
N ARG A 6 -40.54 3.20 21.17
CA ARG A 6 -39.93 3.13 19.83
C ARG A 6 -38.54 3.78 19.84
N SER A 7 -37.67 3.37 20.76
CA SER A 7 -36.31 3.90 20.86
C SER A 7 -35.27 2.79 20.90
N PHE A 8 -34.08 3.07 20.37
CA PHE A 8 -32.94 2.18 20.47
C PHE A 8 -31.65 2.95 20.72
N ARG A 9 -30.66 2.26 21.29
CA ARG A 9 -29.29 2.72 21.43
C ARG A 9 -28.38 1.69 20.79
N LEU A 10 -27.45 2.16 19.98
CA LEU A 10 -26.39 1.36 19.37
C LEU A 10 -25.06 1.95 19.81
N GLN A 11 -24.22 1.11 20.40
CA GLN A 11 -22.87 1.47 20.82
C GLN A 11 -21.89 0.60 20.03
N GLY A 12 -20.81 1.21 19.55
CA GLY A 12 -19.78 0.53 18.81
C GLY A 12 -18.41 1.08 19.16
N GLN A 13 -17.40 0.24 19.02
CA GLN A 13 -16.01 0.63 19.10
C GLN A 13 -15.28 0.04 17.89
N ALA A 14 -14.49 0.88 17.22
CA ALA A 14 -13.49 0.44 16.26
C ALA A 14 -12.12 0.67 16.90
N LYS A 15 -11.42 -0.41 17.26
CA LYS A 15 -10.13 -0.34 17.95
C LYS A 15 -8.98 0.05 17.02
N GLU A 16 -9.10 -0.33 15.75
CA GLU A 16 -8.05 -0.26 14.74
C GLU A 16 -8.50 0.65 13.60
N THR A 17 -8.57 1.96 13.87
CA THR A 17 -8.73 2.95 12.81
C THR A 17 -7.43 3.71 12.61
N LYS A 18 -7.24 4.34 11.45
CA LYS A 18 -6.05 5.16 11.18
C LYS A 18 -5.88 6.31 12.19
N VAL A 19 -6.97 6.81 12.76
CA VAL A 19 -6.96 7.91 13.74
C VAL A 19 -7.00 7.39 15.20
N GLY A 20 -6.69 6.10 15.40
CA GLY A 20 -6.76 5.44 16.71
C GLY A 20 -8.15 4.88 17.05
N PRO A 21 -8.37 4.46 18.31
CA PRO A 21 -9.66 3.91 18.73
C PRO A 21 -10.79 4.92 18.61
N LEU A 22 -11.84 4.53 17.88
CA LEU A 22 -13.07 5.29 17.73
C LEU A 22 -14.18 4.64 18.54
N TYR A 23 -14.90 5.45 19.30
CA TYR A 23 -16.13 5.05 20.00
C TYR A 23 -17.32 5.78 19.40
N MET A 24 -18.39 5.05 19.13
CA MET A 24 -19.64 5.60 18.63
C MET A 24 -20.79 5.22 19.55
N ASP A 25 -21.67 6.18 19.78
CA ASP A 25 -22.93 5.98 20.48
C ASP A 25 -24.07 6.67 19.74
N LEU A 26 -25.07 5.90 19.32
CA LEU A 26 -26.24 6.36 18.58
C LEU A 26 -27.49 6.08 19.40
N ILE A 27 -28.26 7.12 19.70
CA ILE A 27 -29.55 7.01 20.37
C ILE A 27 -30.64 7.52 19.44
N ALA A 28 -31.58 6.66 19.07
CA ALA A 28 -32.75 7.02 18.28
C ALA A 28 -34.00 6.95 19.15
N ARG A 29 -34.78 8.04 19.21
CA ARG A 29 -36.05 8.11 19.95
C ARG A 29 -37.20 8.36 18.99
N GLY A 30 -38.16 7.45 18.87
CA GLY A 30 -39.32 7.57 17.98
C GLY A 30 -40.59 8.08 18.66
N ASP A 31 -40.47 8.64 19.87
CA ASP A 31 -41.57 9.17 20.65
C ASP A 31 -42.01 10.59 20.18
N TYR A 32 -42.86 11.26 20.97
CA TYR A 32 -43.37 12.61 20.68
C TYR A 32 -42.28 13.69 20.55
N LYS A 33 -41.03 13.40 20.93
CA LYS A 33 -39.85 14.25 20.69
C LYS A 33 -38.84 13.49 19.84
N ALA A 34 -39.30 13.00 18.69
CA ALA A 34 -38.50 12.16 17.82
C ALA A 34 -37.19 12.84 17.41
N LYS A 35 -36.07 12.28 17.89
CA LYS A 35 -34.71 12.77 17.63
C LYS A 35 -33.73 11.61 17.54
N VAL A 36 -32.67 11.82 16.77
CA VAL A 36 -31.52 10.92 16.72
C VAL A 36 -30.32 11.67 17.26
N TYR A 37 -29.62 11.08 18.22
CA TYR A 37 -28.39 11.59 18.81
C TYR A 37 -27.27 10.69 18.36
N ALA A 38 -26.16 11.28 17.96
CA ALA A 38 -25.00 10.51 17.57
C ALA A 38 -23.76 11.18 18.16
N ASN A 39 -23.05 10.44 19.00
CA ASN A 39 -21.83 10.85 19.67
C ASN A 39 -20.67 10.00 19.14
N VAL A 40 -19.63 10.65 18.66
CA VAL A 40 -18.37 10.02 18.23
C VAL A 40 -17.26 10.58 19.08
N ASN A 41 -16.38 9.70 19.55
CA ASN A 41 -15.23 10.05 20.38
C ASN A 41 -13.98 9.37 19.81
N LEU A 42 -13.00 10.16 19.40
CA LEU A 42 -11.65 9.73 19.05
C LEU A 42 -10.78 9.91 20.29
N THR A 43 -10.52 8.81 21.00
CA THR A 43 -9.87 8.91 22.31
C THR A 43 -8.41 9.34 22.23
N VAL A 44 -7.74 9.10 21.09
CA VAL A 44 -6.34 9.49 20.89
C VAL A 44 -6.24 10.99 20.62
N GLU A 45 -7.08 11.54 19.75
CA GLU A 45 -7.05 12.96 19.41
C GLU A 45 -7.74 13.87 20.43
N GLU A 46 -8.22 13.29 21.55
CA GLU A 46 -9.08 13.95 22.55
C GLU A 46 -10.30 14.67 21.91
N GLU A 47 -10.75 14.21 20.73
CA GLU A 47 -11.82 14.85 19.98
C GLU A 47 -13.16 14.14 20.18
N GLN A 48 -14.15 14.88 20.65
CA GLN A 48 -15.52 14.40 20.81
C GLN A 48 -16.49 15.29 20.05
N GLN A 49 -17.39 14.67 19.31
CA GLN A 49 -18.49 15.34 18.61
C GLN A 49 -19.81 14.64 18.91
N CYS A 50 -20.76 15.40 19.46
CA CYS A 50 -22.16 14.96 19.51
C CYS A 50 -23.08 15.85 18.67
N VAL A 51 -23.92 15.20 17.88
CA VAL A 51 -24.89 15.82 16.98
C VAL A 51 -26.30 15.32 17.27
N VAL A 52 -27.27 16.24 17.20
CA VAL A 52 -28.70 15.94 17.24
C VAL A 52 -29.35 16.17 15.88
N TYR A 53 -30.07 15.16 15.38
CA TYR A 53 -30.79 15.16 14.11
C TYR A 53 -32.30 15.03 14.31
N ASP A 54 -33.04 15.58 13.34
CA ASP A 54 -34.40 15.16 13.06
C ASP A 54 -34.43 13.80 12.36
N TYR A 55 -35.55 13.10 12.48
CA TYR A 55 -35.77 11.86 11.71
C TYR A 55 -35.75 12.17 10.21
N PRO A 56 -35.18 11.26 9.40
CA PRO A 56 -35.06 11.46 7.97
C PRO A 56 -36.44 11.39 7.33
N SER A 57 -36.66 12.23 6.31
CA SER A 57 -37.79 12.02 5.40
C SER A 57 -37.42 10.94 4.38
N MET A 58 -38.38 10.08 4.05
CA MET A 58 -38.24 9.10 2.97
C MET A 58 -39.06 9.52 1.75
N SER A 59 -38.60 9.12 0.57
CA SER A 59 -39.39 9.29 -0.65
C SER A 59 -40.59 8.35 -0.62
N GLY A 60 -41.70 8.76 -1.24
CA GLY A 60 -42.94 7.97 -1.24
C GLY A 60 -42.78 6.54 -1.76
N ARG A 61 -41.85 6.33 -2.72
CA ARG A 61 -41.54 5.00 -3.24
C ARG A 61 -40.82 4.13 -2.22
N ALA A 62 -39.80 4.66 -1.53
CA ALA A 62 -39.04 3.91 -0.53
C ALA A 62 -39.90 3.56 0.69
N SER A 63 -40.75 4.49 1.15
CA SER A 63 -41.70 4.21 2.23
C SER A 63 -42.71 3.14 1.85
N HIS A 64 -43.21 3.14 0.62
CA HIS A 64 -44.15 2.11 0.16
C HIS A 64 -43.49 0.73 0.09
N GLU A 65 -42.25 0.64 -0.41
CA GLU A 65 -41.49 -0.62 -0.45
C GLU A 65 -41.30 -1.20 0.97
N LEU A 66 -40.85 -0.38 1.92
CA LEU A 66 -40.68 -0.81 3.31
C LEU A 66 -42.02 -1.20 3.97
N GLN A 67 -43.10 -0.49 3.66
CA GLN A 67 -44.43 -0.82 4.16
C GLN A 67 -44.91 -2.18 3.62
N GLU A 68 -44.67 -2.47 2.33
CA GLU A 68 -44.99 -3.78 1.74
C GLU A 68 -44.17 -4.91 2.40
N MET A 69 -42.86 -4.70 2.60
CA MET A 69 -42.02 -5.71 3.26
C MET A 69 -42.43 -5.94 4.71
N SER A 70 -42.86 -4.91 5.42
CA SER A 70 -43.31 -5.02 6.81
C SER A 70 -44.53 -5.91 7.03
N GLN A 71 -45.27 -6.23 5.96
CA GLN A 71 -46.43 -7.12 5.99
C GLN A 71 -46.07 -8.61 5.84
N LYS A 72 -44.86 -8.93 5.36
CA LYS A 72 -44.47 -10.32 5.03
C LYS A 72 -44.07 -11.16 6.24
N GLY A 73 -43.74 -10.54 7.37
CA GLY A 73 -43.46 -11.23 8.65
C GLY A 73 -42.22 -12.14 8.60
N LEU A 74 -41.99 -12.86 9.71
CA LEU A 74 -40.98 -13.92 9.78
C LEU A 74 -41.57 -15.24 9.28
N SER A 75 -40.75 -16.00 8.56
CA SER A 75 -41.08 -17.35 8.10
C SER A 75 -40.02 -18.32 8.59
N PHE A 76 -40.43 -19.49 9.07
CA PHE A 76 -39.49 -20.54 9.46
C PHE A 76 -38.72 -21.04 8.23
N PHE A 77 -37.41 -21.22 8.36
CA PHE A 77 -36.53 -21.63 7.28
C PHE A 77 -35.90 -22.99 7.55
N ALA A 78 -35.21 -23.16 8.67
CA ALA A 78 -34.49 -24.39 9.01
C ALA A 78 -34.24 -24.50 10.51
N ILE A 79 -33.72 -25.65 10.95
CA ILE A 79 -33.10 -25.84 12.27
C ILE A 79 -31.61 -26.10 12.04
N ALA A 80 -30.76 -25.49 12.85
CA ALA A 80 -29.32 -25.73 12.83
C ALA A 80 -28.70 -25.48 14.21
N GLU A 81 -27.53 -26.05 14.44
CA GLU A 81 -26.79 -25.87 15.69
C GLU A 81 -25.93 -24.60 15.63
N LEU A 82 -25.94 -23.81 16.71
CA LEU A 82 -25.06 -22.66 16.90
C LEU A 82 -24.44 -22.67 18.30
N HIS A 83 -23.12 -22.80 18.38
CA HIS A 83 -22.38 -22.89 19.65
C HIS A 83 -22.82 -24.03 20.57
N GLY A 84 -23.35 -25.12 20.02
CA GLY A 84 -23.86 -26.26 20.80
C GLY A 84 -25.36 -26.20 21.09
N GLU A 85 -26.04 -25.11 20.73
CA GLU A 85 -27.47 -24.89 20.99
C GLU A 85 -28.31 -25.15 19.74
N ASP A 86 -29.43 -25.85 19.88
CA ASP A 86 -30.38 -26.08 18.77
C ASP A 86 -31.18 -24.80 18.45
N CYS A 87 -30.94 -24.22 17.27
CA CYS A 87 -31.55 -22.96 16.86
C CYS A 87 -32.57 -23.13 15.74
N GLY A 88 -33.72 -22.48 15.89
CA GLY A 88 -34.67 -22.23 14.81
C GLY A 88 -34.22 -21.03 13.99
N ILE A 89 -34.05 -21.21 12.68
CA ILE A 89 -33.72 -20.14 11.74
C ILE A 89 -35.00 -19.61 11.12
N PHE A 90 -35.25 -18.31 11.29
CA PHE A 90 -36.37 -17.60 10.70
C PHE A 90 -35.89 -16.55 9.72
N VAL A 91 -36.58 -16.38 8.60
CA VAL A 91 -36.22 -15.44 7.54
C VAL A 91 -37.32 -14.43 7.27
N ALA A 92 -36.93 -13.20 6.98
CA ALA A 92 -37.81 -12.13 6.53
C ALA A 92 -37.14 -11.27 5.44
N PRO A 93 -37.91 -10.77 4.46
CA PRO A 93 -37.38 -9.82 3.49
C PRO A 93 -37.19 -8.44 4.14
N LEU A 94 -36.09 -7.79 3.80
CA LEU A 94 -35.82 -6.38 4.10
C LEU A 94 -35.85 -5.57 2.78
N ALA A 95 -35.80 -4.24 2.88
CA ALA A 95 -35.75 -3.40 1.68
C ALA A 95 -34.55 -3.71 0.78
N ARG A 96 -34.67 -3.39 -0.53
CA ARG A 96 -33.60 -3.47 -1.54
C ARG A 96 -33.11 -4.89 -1.85
N GLY A 97 -33.99 -5.88 -1.70
CA GLY A 97 -33.69 -7.28 -2.01
C GLY A 97 -32.73 -7.94 -1.00
N ARG A 98 -32.66 -7.39 0.22
CA ARG A 98 -31.96 -8.00 1.34
C ARG A 98 -32.90 -8.97 2.07
N TRP A 99 -32.33 -9.95 2.75
CA TRP A 99 -33.04 -10.88 3.62
C TRP A 99 -32.34 -10.91 4.97
N ILE A 100 -33.09 -11.01 6.06
CA ILE A 100 -32.52 -11.28 7.39
C ILE A 100 -32.83 -12.71 7.79
N HIS A 101 -31.81 -13.43 8.28
CA HIS A 101 -31.92 -14.74 8.89
C HIS A 101 -31.67 -14.56 10.39
N ILE A 102 -32.59 -14.98 11.23
CA ILE A 102 -32.52 -14.85 12.69
C ILE A 102 -32.47 -16.24 13.28
N TRP A 103 -31.44 -16.47 14.08
CA TRP A 103 -31.20 -17.70 14.82
C TRP A 103 -31.79 -17.51 16.22
N VAL A 104 -32.80 -18.32 16.54
CA VAL A 104 -33.55 -18.24 17.79
C VAL A 104 -33.34 -19.53 18.56
N ASP A 105 -32.93 -19.41 19.82
CA ASP A 105 -32.81 -20.54 20.76
C ASP A 105 -34.16 -21.25 20.92
N MET A 106 -34.18 -22.56 20.68
CA MET A 106 -35.37 -23.41 20.85
C MET A 106 -35.36 -24.19 22.16
N GLU A 107 -34.28 -24.16 22.93
CA GLU A 107 -34.14 -24.94 24.14
C GLU A 107 -34.99 -24.36 25.28
N ALA A 108 -35.89 -25.17 25.81
CA ALA A 108 -36.82 -24.76 26.86
C ALA A 108 -36.18 -24.64 28.26
N GLU A 109 -34.93 -25.10 28.41
CA GLU A 109 -34.23 -25.19 29.69
C GLU A 109 -33.48 -23.90 30.05
N SER A 110 -33.29 -22.98 29.11
CA SER A 110 -32.72 -21.66 29.39
C SER A 110 -33.81 -20.71 29.93
N ASP A 111 -33.47 -19.86 30.90
CA ASP A 111 -34.35 -18.77 31.39
C ASP A 111 -34.71 -17.74 30.28
N THR A 112 -34.24 -17.97 29.05
CA THR A 112 -34.38 -17.11 27.88
C THR A 112 -34.88 -17.87 26.66
N THR A 113 -35.93 -18.69 26.81
CA THR A 113 -36.68 -19.24 25.68
C THR A 113 -37.01 -18.10 24.69
N ASP A 114 -36.73 -18.31 23.39
CA ASP A 114 -36.84 -17.32 22.32
C ASP A 114 -35.70 -16.26 22.26
N ALA A 115 -34.53 -16.55 22.84
CA ALA A 115 -33.36 -15.69 22.69
C ALA A 115 -32.88 -15.65 21.23
N ILE A 116 -32.72 -14.45 20.68
CA ILE A 116 -32.02 -14.28 19.41
C ILE A 116 -30.52 -14.43 19.68
N LEU A 117 -29.89 -15.46 19.10
CA LEU A 117 -28.47 -15.76 19.27
C LEU A 117 -27.61 -15.21 18.12
N ARG A 118 -28.18 -15.05 16.93
CA ARG A 118 -27.49 -14.50 15.76
C ARG A 118 -28.46 -13.87 14.76
N SER A 119 -28.02 -12.82 14.08
CA SER A 119 -28.66 -12.31 12.87
C SER A 119 -27.69 -12.32 11.69
N GLU A 120 -28.16 -12.72 10.51
CA GLU A 120 -27.39 -12.65 9.26
C GLU A 120 -28.17 -11.89 8.21
N ILE A 121 -27.47 -11.09 7.39
CA ILE A 121 -28.09 -10.40 6.26
C ILE A 121 -27.60 -11.03 4.98
N HIS A 122 -28.54 -11.42 4.14
CA HIS A 122 -28.29 -12.12 2.88
C HIS A 122 -28.70 -11.26 1.68
N ARG A 123 -28.00 -11.43 0.57
CA ARG A 123 -28.40 -10.88 -0.74
C ARG A 123 -27.91 -11.80 -1.85
N ASN A 124 -28.81 -12.21 -2.73
CA ASN A 124 -28.49 -13.14 -3.83
C ASN A 124 -27.79 -14.43 -3.35
N GLY A 125 -28.23 -14.97 -2.21
CA GLY A 125 -27.67 -16.18 -1.60
C GLY A 125 -26.31 -15.99 -0.91
N GLN A 126 -25.75 -14.78 -0.89
CA GLN A 126 -24.51 -14.49 -0.17
C GLN A 126 -24.82 -13.85 1.19
N VAL A 127 -24.16 -14.35 2.23
CA VAL A 127 -24.11 -13.70 3.55
C VAL A 127 -23.31 -12.41 3.40
N LEU A 128 -23.99 -11.27 3.51
CA LEU A 128 -23.36 -9.97 3.56
C LEU A 128 -22.74 -9.70 4.93
N ARG A 129 -23.37 -10.20 6.00
CA ARG A 129 -22.90 -10.04 7.37
C ARG A 129 -23.51 -11.07 8.31
N SER A 130 -22.84 -11.27 9.44
CA SER A 130 -23.33 -12.05 10.57
C SER A 130 -23.06 -11.28 11.87
N THR A 131 -24.02 -11.23 12.78
CA THR A 131 -23.91 -10.61 14.10
C THR A 131 -24.33 -11.62 15.16
N ASP A 132 -23.38 -12.00 16.02
CA ASP A 132 -23.67 -12.82 17.20
C ASP A 132 -24.22 -11.95 18.33
N VAL A 133 -25.30 -12.41 18.94
CA VAL A 133 -25.90 -11.80 20.12
C VAL A 133 -25.42 -12.56 21.35
N LYS A 134 -24.48 -11.96 22.09
CA LYS A 134 -23.86 -12.62 23.25
C LYS A 134 -24.69 -12.55 24.52
N ARG A 135 -25.59 -11.57 24.63
CA ARG A 135 -26.50 -11.40 25.77
C ARG A 135 -27.84 -10.91 25.27
N TRP A 136 -28.86 -11.75 25.44
CA TRP A 136 -30.25 -11.41 25.18
C TRP A 136 -31.01 -11.50 26.50
N HIS A 137 -31.62 -10.41 26.93
CA HIS A 137 -32.47 -10.44 28.11
C HIS A 137 -33.56 -9.38 28.00
N PRO A 138 -34.77 -9.67 28.51
CA PRO A 138 -35.75 -8.63 28.76
C PRO A 138 -35.20 -7.69 29.84
N ALA A 139 -35.56 -6.42 29.76
CA ALA A 139 -35.28 -5.45 30.81
C ALA A 139 -36.58 -4.70 31.11
N PRO A 140 -36.90 -4.45 32.39
CA PRO A 140 -38.09 -3.68 32.74
C PRO A 140 -37.95 -2.23 32.24
N ASP A 141 -39.07 -1.60 31.90
CA ASP A 141 -39.10 -0.30 31.22
C ASP A 141 -38.30 0.81 31.93
N TYR A 142 -38.24 0.78 33.27
CA TYR A 142 -37.53 1.78 34.07
C TYR A 142 -36.00 1.70 33.93
N GLU A 143 -35.44 0.52 33.69
CA GLU A 143 -33.99 0.33 33.46
C GLU A 143 -33.58 0.79 32.06
N LEU A 144 -34.53 0.81 31.13
CA LEU A 144 -34.31 1.21 29.74
C LEU A 144 -34.42 2.73 29.54
N GLU A 145 -34.98 3.49 30.49
CA GLU A 145 -35.16 4.94 30.33
C GLU A 145 -33.87 5.73 30.39
N LEU A 146 -33.02 5.43 31.38
CA LEU A 146 -31.76 6.15 31.62
C LEU A 146 -30.78 5.98 30.46
N PRO A 147 -30.51 4.77 29.94
CA PRO A 147 -29.62 4.58 28.80
C PRO A 147 -30.10 5.24 27.50
N MET A 148 -31.40 5.55 27.37
CA MET A 148 -31.99 6.15 26.17
C MET A 148 -31.96 7.69 26.19
N ARG A 149 -31.37 8.30 27.22
CA ARG A 149 -31.11 9.74 27.27
C ARG A 149 -29.64 9.98 26.95
N PRO A 150 -29.31 10.89 26.02
CA PRO A 150 -27.92 11.28 25.83
C PRO A 150 -27.40 11.88 27.14
N PRO A 151 -26.23 11.43 27.63
CA PRO A 151 -25.55 12.07 28.74
C PRO A 151 -25.32 13.57 28.49
N VAL A 152 -25.31 14.37 29.56
CA VAL A 152 -25.22 15.84 29.46
C VAL A 152 -23.83 16.26 28.99
N GLU A 153 -22.81 15.53 29.40
CA GLU A 153 -21.41 15.67 29.02
C GLU A 153 -21.16 15.52 27.51
N TRP A 154 -22.09 14.91 26.76
CA TRP A 154 -21.95 14.83 25.30
C TRP A 154 -22.04 16.20 24.63
N GLY A 155 -22.62 17.21 25.27
CA GLY A 155 -22.64 18.59 24.73
C GLY A 155 -23.30 18.69 23.35
N CYS A 156 -24.31 17.87 23.06
CA CYS A 156 -24.82 17.68 21.70
C CYS A 156 -25.34 18.97 21.06
N SER A 157 -24.81 19.28 19.87
CA SER A 157 -25.21 20.46 19.10
C SER A 157 -26.33 20.13 18.11
N LYS A 158 -27.26 21.08 17.90
CA LYS A 158 -28.28 20.96 16.85
C LYS A 158 -27.67 21.31 15.51
N VAL A 159 -27.92 20.49 14.50
CA VAL A 159 -27.42 20.73 13.15
C VAL A 159 -28.55 21.22 12.25
N HIS A 160 -28.36 22.39 11.64
CA HIS A 160 -29.35 23.03 10.75
C HIS A 160 -29.40 22.44 9.32
N ALA A 161 -28.78 21.27 9.07
CA ALA A 161 -28.77 20.65 7.75
C ALA A 161 -30.07 19.85 7.52
N GLY A 162 -30.89 20.27 6.56
CA GLY A 162 -32.24 19.74 6.30
C GLY A 162 -32.30 18.24 6.00
N GLY A 163 -32.67 17.44 7.01
CA GLY A 163 -33.14 16.06 6.84
C GLY A 163 -32.11 15.02 6.42
N GLN A 164 -30.81 15.33 6.49
CA GLN A 164 -29.74 14.38 6.18
C GLN A 164 -29.19 13.79 7.48
N LEU A 165 -29.49 12.52 7.73
CA LEU A 165 -28.73 11.70 8.67
C LEU A 165 -27.35 11.38 8.07
N ALA A 166 -26.36 11.18 8.94
CA ALA A 166 -24.94 10.92 8.65
C ALA A 166 -24.01 12.15 8.64
N ARG A 167 -24.19 13.10 9.58
CA ARG A 167 -23.11 14.02 9.97
C ARG A 167 -22.24 13.42 11.09
N LEU A 168 -21.75 12.21 10.85
CA LEU A 168 -20.82 11.53 11.75
C LEU A 168 -19.35 11.77 11.37
N GLY A 169 -19.09 12.77 10.51
CA GLY A 169 -17.74 13.18 10.16
C GLY A 169 -17.31 14.35 11.02
N LEU A 170 -16.11 14.27 11.59
CA LEU A 170 -15.62 15.33 12.46
C LEU A 170 -15.58 16.70 11.74
N HIS A 171 -15.39 16.80 10.42
CA HIS A 171 -15.57 18.08 9.68
C HIS A 171 -16.28 18.06 8.29
N GLN A 172 -16.60 16.91 7.65
CA GLN A 172 -17.28 16.89 6.33
C GLN A 172 -18.41 15.85 6.19
N ILE A 173 -19.34 16.11 5.24
CA ILE A 173 -20.50 15.27 4.93
C ILE A 173 -20.06 14.15 3.98
N HIS A 174 -20.38 12.92 4.33
CA HIS A 174 -20.33 11.84 3.38
C HIS A 174 -21.60 10.98 3.38
N LYS A 175 -21.66 10.03 2.43
CA LYS A 175 -22.85 9.34 1.92
C LYS A 175 -23.81 8.89 3.04
N ARG A 176 -25.11 9.04 2.76
CA ARG A 176 -26.20 8.58 3.63
C ARG A 176 -26.14 7.05 3.79
N SER A 177 -26.07 6.55 5.03
CA SER A 177 -26.34 5.13 5.32
C SER A 177 -27.83 4.92 5.13
N VAL A 178 -28.19 4.16 4.10
CA VAL A 178 -29.60 4.02 3.78
C VAL A 178 -30.25 2.96 4.65
N GLU A 179 -29.49 1.98 5.09
CA GLU A 179 -29.91 0.96 6.02
C GLU A 179 -30.28 1.60 7.36
N LEU A 180 -29.46 2.55 7.86
CA LEU A 180 -29.81 3.36 9.03
C LEU A 180 -31.08 4.18 8.82
N GLN A 181 -31.27 4.75 7.62
CA GLN A 181 -32.49 5.48 7.28
C GLN A 181 -33.72 4.57 7.27
N ASP A 182 -33.63 3.38 6.68
CA ASP A 182 -34.69 2.38 6.59
C ASP A 182 -35.09 1.90 8.00
N ALA A 183 -34.12 1.65 8.88
CA ALA A 183 -34.36 1.27 10.27
C ALA A 183 -34.97 2.39 11.12
N LEU A 184 -34.50 3.63 10.97
CA LEU A 184 -35.07 4.78 11.68
C LEU A 184 -36.51 5.08 11.23
N TYR A 185 -36.79 4.96 9.93
CA TYR A 185 -38.15 5.06 9.45
C TYR A 185 -39.02 3.93 10.00
N SER A 186 -38.54 2.69 9.95
CA SER A 186 -39.26 1.51 10.45
C SER A 186 -39.58 1.62 11.93
N LEU A 187 -38.61 2.09 12.73
CA LEU A 187 -38.79 2.37 14.16
C LEU A 187 -39.94 3.35 14.42
N ARG A 188 -40.04 4.40 13.61
CA ARG A 188 -41.03 5.47 13.80
C ARG A 188 -42.40 5.12 13.25
N GLU A 189 -42.46 4.64 12.01
CA GLU A 189 -43.69 4.59 11.21
C GLU A 189 -44.27 3.17 11.04
N LEU A 190 -43.46 2.11 11.22
CA LEU A 190 -43.88 0.73 10.92
C LEU A 190 -44.16 -0.10 12.18
N SER A 191 -44.46 -1.39 12.00
CA SER A 191 -44.74 -2.31 13.12
C SER A 191 -43.51 -2.51 14.01
N ARG A 192 -43.73 -2.72 15.31
CA ARG A 192 -42.63 -2.95 16.27
C ARG A 192 -41.77 -4.16 15.90
N GLY A 193 -42.41 -5.23 15.43
CA GLY A 193 -41.71 -6.44 14.98
C GLY A 193 -40.77 -6.13 13.80
N PHE A 194 -41.26 -5.46 12.76
CA PHE A 194 -40.43 -5.10 11.62
C PHE A 194 -39.30 -4.12 11.98
N ALA A 195 -39.55 -3.17 12.89
CA ALA A 195 -38.51 -2.29 13.40
C ALA A 195 -37.37 -3.07 14.09
N VAL A 196 -37.67 -4.12 14.85
CA VAL A 196 -36.64 -4.99 15.45
C VAL A 196 -35.80 -5.66 14.37
N LEU A 197 -36.42 -6.18 13.31
CA LEU A 197 -35.71 -6.82 12.19
C LEU A 197 -34.73 -5.86 11.51
N GLU A 198 -35.17 -4.64 11.16
CA GLU A 198 -34.29 -3.65 10.55
C GLU A 198 -33.16 -3.24 11.50
N ILE A 199 -33.41 -3.11 12.82
CA ILE A 199 -32.36 -2.77 13.80
C ILE A 199 -31.36 -3.91 13.99
N LEU A 200 -31.80 -5.16 14.04
CA LEU A 200 -30.91 -6.33 14.05
C LEU A 200 -30.10 -6.45 12.76
N GLY A 201 -30.63 -5.90 11.67
CA GLY A 201 -29.91 -5.73 10.42
C GLY A 201 -29.06 -4.47 10.32
N LEU A 202 -28.94 -3.62 11.36
CA LEU A 202 -28.06 -2.45 11.35
C LEU A 202 -26.65 -2.71 11.87
N THR A 203 -26.47 -3.73 12.70
CA THR A 203 -25.18 -4.00 13.33
C THR A 203 -24.11 -4.23 12.27
N GLY A 204 -23.03 -3.44 12.33
CA GLY A 204 -21.96 -3.40 11.32
C GLY A 204 -22.16 -2.44 10.13
N ASP A 205 -23.35 -1.86 9.94
CA ASP A 205 -23.70 -1.05 8.75
C ASP A 205 -23.66 0.46 8.96
N VAL A 206 -23.32 0.89 10.16
CA VAL A 206 -23.14 2.30 10.47
C VAL A 206 -21.72 2.70 10.10
N ALA A 207 -21.51 2.92 8.80
CA ALA A 207 -20.24 3.42 8.29
C ALA A 207 -20.02 4.85 8.78
N ILE A 208 -18.99 5.04 9.60
CA ILE A 208 -18.45 6.35 9.95
C ILE A 208 -17.23 6.58 9.09
N MET A 209 -17.14 7.74 8.47
CA MET A 209 -15.89 8.16 7.84
C MET A 209 -15.29 9.28 8.67
N VAL A 210 -14.07 9.04 9.12
CA VAL A 210 -13.24 10.05 9.75
C VAL A 210 -12.45 10.74 8.64
N GLN A 211 -12.41 12.07 8.67
CA GLN A 211 -11.56 12.81 7.76
C GLN A 211 -10.11 12.60 8.18
N GLU A 212 -9.30 12.05 7.30
CA GLU A 212 -7.86 11.94 7.53
C GLU A 212 -7.27 13.35 7.73
N PRO A 213 -6.31 13.53 8.66
CA PRO A 213 -5.60 14.79 8.82
C PRO A 213 -5.04 15.28 7.48
N GLU A 214 -5.23 16.58 7.21
CA GLU A 214 -4.63 17.18 6.01
C GLU A 214 -3.11 17.19 6.14
N LEU A 215 -2.44 16.88 5.02
CA LEU A 215 -0.99 16.94 4.93
C LEU A 215 -0.51 18.38 5.22
N PRO A 216 0.48 18.59 6.11
CA PRO A 216 1.02 19.93 6.34
C PRO A 216 1.63 20.49 5.06
N GLU A 217 1.28 21.72 4.71
CA GLU A 217 1.80 22.39 3.53
C GLU A 217 3.20 22.97 3.79
N LEU A 218 4.17 22.11 4.06
CA LEU A 218 5.55 22.50 4.42
C LEU A 218 6.23 23.34 3.33
N TRP A 219 5.85 23.14 2.07
CA TRP A 219 6.31 23.93 0.94
C TRP A 219 5.88 25.41 1.00
N ARG A 220 4.90 25.77 1.85
CA ARG A 220 4.50 27.16 2.09
C ARG A 220 5.34 27.86 3.15
N LEU A 221 6.20 27.13 3.87
CA LEU A 221 7.10 27.76 4.83
C LEU A 221 8.05 28.71 4.09
N ALA A 222 8.32 29.88 4.66
CA ALA A 222 9.33 30.77 4.09
C ALA A 222 10.73 30.16 4.23
N ALA A 223 10.95 29.48 5.36
CA ALA A 223 12.19 28.80 5.68
C ALA A 223 11.98 27.73 6.77
N VAL A 224 12.97 26.84 6.90
CA VAL A 224 13.01 25.77 7.89
C VAL A 224 14.45 25.53 8.32
N SER A 225 14.66 25.21 9.60
CA SER A 225 15.93 24.70 10.12
C SER A 225 15.72 23.64 11.17
N PHE A 226 16.57 22.62 11.17
CA PHE A 226 16.56 21.59 12.20
C PHE A 226 17.93 20.95 12.39
N SER A 227 18.17 20.38 13.57
CA SER A 227 19.24 19.40 13.77
C SER A 227 18.72 18.00 13.50
N TYR A 228 19.60 17.10 13.09
CA TYR A 228 19.22 15.71 12.85
C TYR A 228 20.31 14.73 13.26
N SER A 229 19.87 13.50 13.54
CA SER A 229 20.71 12.31 13.50
C SER A 229 20.14 11.34 12.48
N LEU A 230 20.98 10.84 11.59
CA LEU A 230 20.62 9.98 10.48
C LEU A 230 21.36 8.66 10.60
N TYR A 231 20.58 7.59 10.61
CA TYR A 231 21.02 6.21 10.55
C TYR A 231 20.84 5.68 9.13
N MET A 232 21.88 5.09 8.53
CA MET A 232 21.79 4.38 7.25
C MET A 232 21.96 2.88 7.47
N GLY A 233 20.98 2.10 7.02
CA GLY A 233 20.96 0.65 7.17
C GLY A 233 19.76 0.01 6.47
N PRO A 234 19.58 -1.31 6.61
CA PRO A 234 18.37 -2.00 6.16
C PRO A 234 17.14 -1.29 6.75
N ALA A 235 16.08 -1.09 5.96
CA ALA A 235 14.90 -0.32 6.40
C ALA A 235 14.25 -0.86 7.69
N ASN A 236 14.37 -2.18 7.90
CA ASN A 236 13.85 -2.90 9.06
C ASN A 236 14.95 -3.35 10.03
N GLY A 237 16.19 -2.89 9.82
CA GLY A 237 17.32 -3.26 10.67
C GLY A 237 17.26 -2.53 12.01
N ASP A 238 17.47 -3.24 13.11
CA ASP A 238 17.66 -2.63 14.42
C ASP A 238 18.90 -1.71 14.37
N PRO A 239 18.74 -0.39 14.66
CA PRO A 239 19.87 0.53 14.70
C PRO A 239 20.99 0.05 15.63
N ALA A 240 20.68 -0.74 16.66
CA ALA A 240 21.63 -1.26 17.63
C ALA A 240 22.45 -2.47 17.13
N ALA A 241 22.11 -3.11 16.00
CA ALA A 241 22.69 -4.39 15.59
C ALA A 241 24.16 -4.36 15.10
N GLY A 242 24.79 -3.18 15.00
CA GLY A 242 26.23 -3.04 14.73
C GLY A 242 26.61 -3.25 13.26
N GLY A 243 27.38 -2.31 12.69
CA GLY A 243 27.79 -2.31 11.27
C GLY A 243 27.27 -1.12 10.44
N HIS A 244 26.56 -0.19 11.06
CA HIS A 244 25.82 0.86 10.38
C HIS A 244 26.47 2.25 10.51
N THR A 245 26.17 3.12 9.54
CA THR A 245 26.72 4.48 9.53
C THR A 245 25.77 5.42 10.25
N TYR A 246 26.23 5.96 11.38
CA TYR A 246 25.56 7.05 12.08
C TYR A 246 26.18 8.38 11.70
N THR A 247 25.32 9.30 11.26
CA THR A 247 25.69 10.67 10.94
C THR A 247 24.79 11.64 11.69
N ALA A 248 25.30 12.82 12.00
CA ALA A 248 24.53 13.89 12.61
C ALA A 248 24.92 15.22 11.99
N GLY A 249 24.01 16.19 12.07
CA GLY A 249 24.28 17.51 11.53
C GLY A 249 23.13 18.48 11.66
N SER A 250 23.18 19.50 10.81
CA SER A 250 22.19 20.57 10.73
C SER A 250 21.68 20.71 9.31
N PHE A 251 20.42 21.08 9.19
CA PHE A 251 19.73 21.39 7.95
C PHE A 251 19.09 22.77 8.08
N ALA A 252 19.23 23.61 7.06
CA ALA A 252 18.50 24.86 6.95
C ALA A 252 18.20 25.17 5.48
N ALA A 253 16.94 25.47 5.17
CA ALA A 253 16.48 25.84 3.84
C ALA A 253 15.70 27.16 3.90
N ASP A 254 16.10 28.12 3.05
CA ASP A 254 15.38 29.35 2.76
C ASP A 254 14.65 29.12 1.44
N LEU A 255 13.37 28.74 1.53
CA LEU A 255 12.57 28.31 0.39
C LEU A 255 12.28 29.48 -0.56
N GLN A 256 12.21 30.71 -0.03
CA GLN A 256 11.98 31.91 -0.83
C GLN A 256 13.20 32.31 -1.66
N HIS A 257 14.41 32.19 -1.10
CA HIS A 257 15.64 32.59 -1.79
C HIS A 257 16.40 31.42 -2.41
N GLY A 258 15.88 30.19 -2.31
CA GLY A 258 16.50 28.97 -2.85
C GLY A 258 17.88 28.67 -2.25
N LYS A 259 18.09 29.01 -0.96
CA LYS A 259 19.36 28.73 -0.26
C LYS A 259 19.21 27.52 0.62
N VAL A 260 20.19 26.62 0.58
CA VAL A 260 20.22 25.44 1.46
C VAL A 260 21.58 25.33 2.11
N ARG A 261 21.59 25.04 3.41
CA ARG A 261 22.78 24.79 4.21
C ARG A 261 22.61 23.44 4.90
N MET A 262 23.58 22.57 4.73
CA MET A 262 23.57 21.25 5.36
C MET A 262 24.95 20.96 5.93
N THR A 263 24.98 20.26 7.05
CA THR A 263 26.20 19.64 7.57
C THR A 263 25.93 18.18 7.86
N ALA A 264 26.94 17.34 7.70
CA ALA A 264 26.92 15.94 8.12
C ALA A 264 28.31 15.54 8.60
N GLY A 265 28.38 14.98 9.80
CA GLY A 265 29.59 14.35 10.35
C GLY A 265 29.23 13.00 10.93
N SER A 266 30.16 12.03 10.88
CA SER A 266 29.96 10.82 11.68
C SER A 266 30.13 11.15 13.16
N MET A 267 29.46 10.38 14.03
CA MET A 267 29.59 10.57 15.48
C MET A 267 30.89 9.99 16.04
N THR A 268 31.68 9.27 15.23
CA THR A 268 32.98 8.71 15.65
C THR A 268 34.08 9.77 15.60
N ALA A 269 34.90 9.86 16.65
CA ALA A 269 36.05 10.76 16.66
C ALA A 269 36.99 10.49 15.47
N GLY A 270 37.43 11.57 14.80
CA GLY A 270 38.30 11.48 13.63
C GLY A 270 37.58 11.34 12.29
N SER A 271 36.25 11.39 12.26
CA SER A 271 35.48 11.26 11.02
C SER A 271 35.51 12.50 10.12
N THR A 272 35.20 12.28 8.85
CA THR A 272 34.97 13.33 7.87
C THR A 272 33.71 14.13 8.19
N ASN A 273 33.84 15.45 8.26
CA ASN A 273 32.73 16.39 8.33
C ASN A 273 32.55 17.06 6.96
N ILE A 274 31.32 17.09 6.48
CA ILE A 274 30.93 17.71 5.22
C ILE A 274 30.00 18.88 5.53
N SER A 275 30.30 20.04 4.97
CA SER A 275 29.44 21.23 5.01
C SER A 275 29.09 21.64 3.58
N LEU A 276 27.82 21.95 3.36
CA LEU A 276 27.27 22.26 2.05
C LEU A 276 26.55 23.61 2.07
N ALA A 277 26.77 24.40 1.01
CA ALA A 277 26.07 25.63 0.76
C ALA A 277 25.58 25.68 -0.69
N LEU A 278 24.28 25.44 -0.87
CA LEU A 278 23.59 25.63 -2.14
C LEU A 278 23.03 27.05 -2.21
N ASN A 279 23.37 27.76 -3.27
CA ASN A 279 22.76 29.03 -3.64
C ASN A 279 22.20 28.93 -5.06
N PRO A 280 21.36 29.88 -5.50
CA PRO A 280 21.00 29.99 -6.91
C PRO A 280 22.25 30.03 -7.80
N GLY A 281 22.41 29.01 -8.66
CA GLY A 281 23.50 28.89 -9.63
C GLY A 281 24.83 28.32 -9.12
N SER A 282 24.96 27.96 -7.84
CA SER A 282 26.20 27.36 -7.34
C SER A 282 26.00 26.43 -6.15
N LEU A 283 26.81 25.38 -6.10
CA LEU A 283 26.91 24.46 -4.99
C LEU A 283 28.34 24.47 -4.44
N ALA A 284 28.53 24.93 -3.21
CA ALA A 284 29.81 24.85 -2.52
C ALA A 284 29.82 23.70 -1.51
N VAL A 285 30.91 22.94 -1.47
CA VAL A 285 31.10 21.82 -0.56
C VAL A 285 32.45 21.94 0.10
N GLN A 286 32.47 21.94 1.43
CA GLN A 286 33.65 21.92 2.26
C GLN A 286 33.78 20.57 2.97
N VAL A 287 34.94 19.92 2.84
CA VAL A 287 35.26 18.64 3.45
C VAL A 287 36.39 18.82 4.45
N GLN A 288 36.15 18.47 5.70
CA GLN A 288 37.15 18.44 6.78
C GLN A 288 37.37 16.99 7.20
N GLU A 289 38.53 16.44 6.86
CA GLU A 289 39.00 15.15 7.38
C GLU A 289 39.91 15.39 8.59
N ALA A 290 39.92 14.47 9.56
CA ALA A 290 40.76 14.62 10.75
C ALA A 290 42.27 14.55 10.46
N SER A 291 42.65 13.96 9.33
CA SER A 291 44.02 13.93 8.83
C SER A 291 44.48 15.25 8.23
N MET A 292 43.58 16.22 7.97
CA MET A 292 43.93 17.49 7.34
C MET A 292 43.99 18.65 8.33
N PRO A 293 45.03 19.51 8.25
CA PRO A 293 45.11 20.73 9.04
C PRO A 293 44.09 21.78 8.60
N GLU A 294 43.69 21.78 7.33
CA GLU A 294 42.77 22.75 6.75
C GLU A 294 41.66 22.06 5.93
N PRO A 295 40.43 22.60 5.95
CA PRO A 295 39.33 22.06 5.16
C PRO A 295 39.54 22.32 3.67
N GLN A 296 39.23 21.34 2.83
CA GLN A 296 39.21 21.51 1.38
C GLN A 296 37.83 22.00 0.95
N CYS A 297 37.76 22.96 0.03
CA CYS A 297 36.48 23.44 -0.49
C CYS A 297 36.46 23.58 -2.01
N LEU A 298 35.41 23.01 -2.63
CA LEU A 298 35.11 23.18 -4.04
C LEU A 298 33.75 23.84 -4.27
N ILE A 299 33.65 24.62 -5.34
CA ILE A 299 32.41 25.17 -5.89
C ILE A 299 32.13 24.52 -7.24
N LEU A 300 30.96 23.90 -7.35
CA LEU A 300 30.39 23.42 -8.58
C LEU A 300 29.42 24.50 -9.12
N PRO A 301 29.72 25.16 -10.26
CA PRO A 301 28.76 26.02 -10.93
C PRO A 301 27.57 25.17 -11.42
N LEU A 302 26.35 25.64 -11.18
CA LEU A 302 25.14 24.99 -11.65
C LEU A 302 24.61 25.78 -12.84
N GLU A 303 24.28 25.09 -13.93
CA GLU A 303 23.78 25.75 -15.12
C GLU A 303 22.51 26.57 -14.78
N GLY A 304 22.53 27.81 -15.25
CA GLY A 304 21.48 28.79 -15.02
C GLY A 304 20.28 28.51 -15.90
N GLU A 305 19.56 27.41 -15.64
CA GLU A 305 18.16 27.40 -16.02
C GLU A 305 17.51 28.54 -15.24
N GLN A 306 17.17 29.59 -15.99
CA GLN A 306 16.39 30.71 -15.50
C GLN A 306 15.18 30.12 -14.79
N ALA A 307 14.93 30.60 -13.57
CA ALA A 307 13.73 30.29 -12.83
C ALA A 307 12.53 30.81 -13.64
N ASN A 308 12.11 30.06 -14.65
CA ASN A 308 10.80 30.19 -15.24
C ASN A 308 9.86 29.78 -14.11
N GLY A 309 9.43 30.79 -13.34
CA GLY A 309 8.73 30.70 -12.06
C GLY A 309 7.34 30.10 -12.13
N GLN A 310 7.16 29.05 -12.93
CA GLN A 310 6.09 28.11 -12.68
C GLN A 310 6.52 27.28 -11.48
N ASP A 311 6.03 27.70 -10.31
CA ASP A 311 5.88 26.87 -9.12
C ASP A 311 5.29 25.52 -9.55
N GLN A 312 6.16 24.57 -9.90
CA GLN A 312 5.78 23.18 -10.00
C GLN A 312 5.42 22.79 -8.58
N ARG A 313 4.12 22.89 -8.27
CA ARG A 313 3.55 22.33 -7.06
C ARG A 313 4.05 20.89 -6.98
N LEU A 314 4.67 20.57 -5.85
CA LEU A 314 4.99 19.18 -5.52
C LEU A 314 3.68 18.41 -5.55
N ASN A 315 3.50 17.60 -6.60
CA ASN A 315 2.32 16.75 -6.76
C ASN A 315 2.43 15.47 -5.92
N ALA A 316 3.38 15.39 -4.99
CA ALA A 316 3.54 14.24 -4.11
C ALA A 316 2.36 14.23 -3.12
N ALA A 317 1.35 13.42 -3.44
CA ALA A 317 0.23 13.18 -2.54
C ALA A 317 0.73 12.27 -1.40
N GLY A 318 0.88 12.85 -0.20
CA GLY A 318 1.10 12.06 1.01
C GLY A 318 -0.16 11.29 1.38
N ILE A 319 0.00 10.01 1.71
CA ILE A 319 -1.05 9.12 2.20
C ILE A 319 -1.01 9.18 3.72
N PHE A 320 -2.12 9.48 4.39
CA PHE A 320 -2.17 9.37 5.85
C PHE A 320 -2.24 7.91 6.27
N ASP A 321 -1.26 7.49 7.07
CA ASP A 321 -1.13 6.10 7.53
C ASP A 321 -1.65 5.93 8.95
N GLY A 322 -1.56 6.97 9.78
CA GLY A 322 -2.15 7.00 11.10
C GLY A 322 -1.46 7.94 12.09
N VAL A 323 -1.75 7.79 13.38
CA VAL A 323 -1.13 8.56 14.47
C VAL A 323 -0.19 7.67 15.27
N GLU A 324 1.01 8.15 15.57
CA GLU A 324 2.01 7.45 16.38
C GLU A 324 2.59 8.34 17.47
N VAL A 325 2.97 7.75 18.60
CA VAL A 325 3.63 8.45 19.70
C VAL A 325 5.14 8.36 19.51
N ILE A 326 5.80 9.50 19.22
CA ILE A 326 7.26 9.61 19.13
C ILE A 326 7.77 10.44 20.31
N GLY A 327 8.43 9.77 21.25
CA GLY A 327 8.88 10.39 22.49
C GLY A 327 7.69 10.76 23.38
N GLN A 328 7.40 12.06 23.50
CA GLN A 328 6.27 12.60 24.25
C GLN A 328 5.22 13.27 23.35
N ALA A 329 5.44 13.26 22.03
CA ALA A 329 4.57 13.92 21.06
C ALA A 329 3.72 12.89 20.30
N GLU A 330 2.46 13.22 20.07
CA GLU A 330 1.63 12.54 19.10
C GLU A 330 1.88 13.15 17.71
N CYS A 331 2.16 12.27 16.75
CA CYS A 331 2.60 12.65 15.42
C CYS A 331 1.78 11.93 14.36
N ASN A 332 1.24 12.69 13.42
CA ASN A 332 0.58 12.17 12.23
C ASN A 332 1.63 11.59 11.29
N ARG A 333 1.50 10.32 10.92
CA ARG A 333 2.35 9.62 9.97
C ARG A 333 1.76 9.68 8.57
N PHE A 334 2.58 10.12 7.62
CA PHE A 334 2.27 10.18 6.20
C PHE A 334 3.30 9.40 5.39
N THR A 335 2.87 8.68 4.36
CA THR A 335 3.73 8.03 3.38
C THR A 335 3.64 8.73 2.05
N PHE A 336 4.79 9.15 1.52
CA PHE A 336 4.94 9.67 0.18
C PHE A 336 5.56 8.60 -0.69
N LEU A 337 4.81 8.14 -1.70
CA LEU A 337 5.32 7.18 -2.66
C LEU A 337 6.34 7.85 -3.58
N GLY A 338 7.51 7.24 -3.77
CA GLY A 338 8.54 7.75 -4.66
C GLY A 338 8.06 7.82 -6.11
N THR A 339 8.05 9.01 -6.70
CA THR A 339 7.67 9.23 -8.10
C THR A 339 8.83 9.72 -8.97
N GLY A 340 10.09 9.52 -8.56
CA GLY A 340 11.27 10.10 -9.18
C GLY A 340 12.32 9.09 -9.66
N ALA A 341 13.51 9.60 -9.99
CA ALA A 341 14.70 8.79 -10.33
C ALA A 341 15.13 7.83 -9.21
N HIS A 342 14.64 8.09 -8.01
CA HIS A 342 14.79 7.24 -6.85
C HIS A 342 13.38 6.76 -6.49
N ALA A 343 13.13 5.46 -6.62
CA ALA A 343 11.82 4.82 -6.40
C ALA A 343 11.49 4.61 -4.91
N GLU A 344 12.19 5.32 -4.03
CA GLU A 344 12.11 5.18 -2.58
C GLU A 344 10.88 5.90 -2.03
N SER A 345 10.24 5.29 -1.04
CA SER A 345 9.10 5.91 -0.37
C SER A 345 9.58 6.62 0.90
N VAL A 346 8.92 7.72 1.27
CA VAL A 346 9.30 8.50 2.45
C VAL A 346 8.16 8.50 3.43
N GLN A 347 8.38 7.96 4.63
CA GLN A 347 7.51 8.15 5.77
C GLN A 347 7.90 9.41 6.53
N PHE A 348 6.88 10.15 6.96
CA PHE A 348 7.02 11.46 7.52
C PHE A 348 6.08 11.63 8.71
N TRP A 349 6.62 12.01 9.87
CA TRP A 349 5.85 12.20 11.10
C TRP A 349 5.81 13.68 11.48
N PHE A 350 4.61 14.20 11.70
CA PHE A 350 4.39 15.60 12.03
C PHE A 350 3.44 15.79 13.20
N SER A 351 3.87 16.53 14.22
CA SER A 351 3.03 16.93 15.34
C SER A 351 2.33 18.24 15.01
N LYS A 352 1.00 18.20 14.89
CA LYS A 352 0.18 19.39 14.66
C LYS A 352 0.17 20.31 15.88
N GLU A 353 0.14 19.75 17.09
CA GLU A 353 0.14 20.50 18.35
C GLU A 353 1.42 21.33 18.51
N GLN A 354 2.58 20.70 18.25
CA GLN A 354 3.88 21.35 18.38
C GLN A 354 4.32 22.08 17.10
N ASN A 355 3.58 21.92 16.00
CA ASN A 355 3.92 22.41 14.66
C ASN A 355 5.35 22.03 14.25
N SER A 356 5.71 20.75 14.47
CA SER A 356 7.06 20.24 14.36
C SER A 356 7.14 18.89 13.65
N VAL A 357 8.27 18.64 12.98
CA VAL A 357 8.59 17.33 12.41
C VAL A 357 9.13 16.43 13.51
N CYS A 358 8.53 15.26 13.70
CA CYS A 358 8.95 14.28 14.69
C CYS A 358 10.02 13.33 14.12
N GLY A 359 9.94 13.03 12.83
CA GLY A 359 10.86 12.12 12.16
C GLY A 359 10.63 12.03 10.66
N ILE A 360 11.63 11.55 9.94
CA ILE A 360 11.56 11.23 8.51
C ILE A 360 12.24 9.87 8.31
N GLN A 361 11.64 8.97 7.56
CA GLN A 361 12.22 7.67 7.24
C GLN A 361 12.13 7.43 5.74
N VAL A 362 13.25 7.05 5.15
CA VAL A 362 13.37 6.66 3.75
C VAL A 362 13.32 5.14 3.70
N LEU A 363 12.28 4.64 3.04
CA LEU A 363 12.08 3.22 2.78
C LEU A 363 12.69 2.88 1.42
N PRO A 364 13.39 1.73 1.30
CA PRO A 364 13.88 1.25 0.02
C PRO A 364 12.72 1.06 -0.95
N PRO A 365 12.99 1.00 -2.26
CA PRO A 365 11.97 0.76 -3.27
C PRO A 365 11.16 -0.49 -2.95
N ALA A 366 9.85 -0.45 -3.18
CA ALA A 366 8.98 -1.61 -2.99
C ALA A 366 9.46 -2.79 -3.87
N GLY A 367 9.81 -3.92 -3.23
CA GLY A 367 10.37 -5.11 -3.88
C GLY A 367 11.79 -5.47 -3.43
N ASP A 368 12.51 -4.53 -2.81
CA ASP A 368 13.77 -4.84 -2.15
C ASP A 368 13.47 -5.75 -0.93
N ASP A 369 14.26 -6.79 -0.68
CA ASP A 369 14.09 -7.77 0.40
C ASP A 369 14.34 -7.18 1.81
N GLY A 370 14.32 -5.85 1.92
CA GLY A 370 14.73 -5.09 3.08
C GLY A 370 16.25 -4.92 3.17
N SER A 371 17.05 -5.51 2.28
CA SER A 371 18.51 -5.28 2.22
C SER A 371 18.87 -3.91 1.64
N GLY A 372 17.96 -3.32 0.85
CA GLY A 372 18.06 -1.95 0.38
C GLY A 372 18.42 -0.95 1.48
N LEU A 373 19.33 -0.05 1.16
CA LEU A 373 19.80 0.99 2.07
C LEU A 373 18.67 2.00 2.34
N GLY A 374 17.96 1.82 3.44
CA GLY A 374 17.05 2.81 4.00
C GLY A 374 17.78 3.86 4.82
N ALA A 375 17.04 4.89 5.25
CA ALA A 375 17.53 5.89 6.18
C ALA A 375 16.48 6.26 7.23
N GLN A 376 16.88 6.34 8.49
CA GLN A 376 16.03 6.87 9.56
C GLN A 376 16.61 8.19 10.05
N ILE A 377 15.82 9.25 9.95
CA ILE A 377 16.22 10.64 10.21
C ILE A 377 15.41 11.14 11.40
N ASN A 378 16.06 11.21 12.56
CA ASN A 378 15.48 11.77 13.77
C ASN A 378 15.69 13.28 13.79
N VAL A 379 14.63 14.03 14.11
CA VAL A 379 14.60 15.51 14.09
C VAL A 379 14.34 16.04 15.50
N PRO A 380 15.35 16.09 16.38
CA PRO A 380 15.15 16.47 17.79
C PRO A 380 14.87 17.95 18.01
N ALA A 381 15.15 18.82 17.03
CA ALA A 381 14.89 20.25 17.14
C ALA A 381 14.46 20.82 15.80
N TRP A 382 13.26 21.40 15.74
CA TRP A 382 12.63 21.95 14.54
C TRP A 382 12.31 23.44 14.71
N GLN A 383 12.61 24.25 13.70
CA GLN A 383 12.32 25.68 13.69
C GLN A 383 11.86 26.14 12.28
N PRO A 384 10.69 26.79 12.15
CA PRO A 384 10.19 27.29 10.85
C PRO A 384 10.83 28.64 10.46
N ILE A 385 12.15 28.76 10.65
CA ILE A 385 12.94 29.95 10.31
C ILE A 385 14.27 29.51 9.69
N TYR A 386 14.92 30.41 8.95
CA TYR A 386 16.25 30.16 8.40
C TYR A 386 17.33 30.49 9.45
N HIS A 387 17.85 29.45 10.11
CA HIS A 387 18.90 29.52 11.11
C HIS A 387 19.96 28.44 10.84
N PRO A 388 20.86 28.68 9.86
CA PRO A 388 21.94 27.74 9.56
C PRO A 388 22.90 27.62 10.76
N GLY A 389 23.02 26.42 11.31
CA GLY A 389 23.73 26.13 12.56
C GLY A 389 22.74 25.75 13.66
N ALA A 390 22.87 24.53 14.17
CA ALA A 390 21.82 23.88 14.97
C ALA A 390 21.52 24.55 16.33
N ARG A 391 22.37 25.46 16.81
CA ARG A 391 22.23 26.05 18.15
C ARG A 391 22.61 27.53 18.17
N ALA A 392 21.81 28.33 18.87
CA ALA A 392 22.15 29.71 19.20
C ALA A 392 23.50 29.72 19.93
N GLY A 393 24.48 30.45 19.38
CA GLY A 393 25.84 30.53 19.91
C GLY A 393 26.83 29.51 19.37
N ASP A 394 26.45 28.66 18.40
CA ASP A 394 27.41 27.81 17.69
C ASP A 394 28.32 28.68 16.79
N PRO A 395 29.63 28.79 17.09
CA PRO A 395 30.56 29.59 16.29
C PRO A 395 30.68 29.09 14.85
N TYR A 396 30.32 27.84 14.56
CA TYR A 396 30.28 27.29 13.20
C TYR A 396 29.00 27.70 12.45
N GLY A 397 27.90 27.99 13.15
CA GLY A 397 26.63 28.41 12.55
C GLY A 397 26.73 29.74 11.80
N ALA A 398 27.40 30.73 12.38
CA ALA A 398 27.63 32.03 11.73
C ALA A 398 28.44 31.90 10.42
N LYS A 399 29.43 31.00 10.40
CA LYS A 399 30.22 30.69 9.19
C LYS A 399 29.37 29.99 8.12
N LEU A 400 28.50 29.06 8.51
CA LEU A 400 27.61 28.36 7.59
C LEU A 400 26.55 29.30 6.99
N GLY A 401 26.03 30.24 7.77
CA GLY A 401 25.10 31.25 7.28
C GLY A 401 25.69 32.20 6.22
N ALA A 402 26.97 32.55 6.37
CA ALA A 402 27.70 33.37 5.39
C ALA A 402 28.18 32.59 4.15
N ALA A 403 28.21 31.25 4.22
CA ALA A 403 28.74 30.40 3.17
C ALA A 403 28.04 30.64 1.81
N PRO A 404 28.78 30.54 0.69
CA PRO A 404 30.19 30.14 0.58
C PRO A 404 31.18 31.27 0.86
N LYS A 405 30.73 32.50 1.20
CA LYS A 405 31.65 33.60 1.50
C LYS A 405 32.46 33.23 2.75
N GLY A 406 33.79 33.28 2.63
CA GLY A 406 34.72 32.95 3.71
C GLY A 406 35.20 31.49 3.75
N TRP A 407 34.76 30.61 2.85
CA TRP A 407 35.25 29.23 2.76
C TRP A 407 36.48 29.05 1.86
N ASN A 408 36.93 30.11 1.16
CA ASN A 408 38.08 30.10 0.24
C ASN A 408 38.05 28.94 -0.79
N CYS A 409 36.87 28.65 -1.34
CA CYS A 409 36.68 27.53 -2.25
C CYS A 409 37.25 27.81 -3.64
N LYS A 410 37.82 26.77 -4.27
CA LYS A 410 38.18 26.77 -5.69
C LYS A 410 37.01 26.26 -6.52
N THR A 411 36.92 26.64 -7.78
CA THR A 411 35.95 26.00 -8.68
C THR A 411 36.41 24.59 -9.05
N VAL A 412 35.49 23.68 -9.39
CA VAL A 412 35.85 22.34 -9.89
C VAL A 412 36.77 22.42 -11.11
N ALA A 413 36.54 23.39 -12.01
CA ALA A 413 37.39 23.61 -13.19
C ALA A 413 38.81 24.08 -12.84
N GLU A 414 38.97 24.97 -11.86
CA GLU A 414 40.30 25.38 -11.36
C GLU A 414 41.04 24.19 -10.76
N GLN A 415 40.35 23.35 -9.98
CA GLN A 415 40.94 22.15 -9.38
C GLN A 415 41.43 21.15 -10.45
N GLU A 416 40.65 20.94 -11.52
CA GLU A 416 41.05 20.11 -12.66
C GLU A 416 42.30 20.67 -13.36
N GLN A 417 42.36 21.99 -13.57
CA GLN A 417 43.50 22.65 -14.22
C GLN A 417 44.78 22.55 -13.41
N GLU A 418 44.69 22.57 -12.08
CA GLU A 418 45.82 22.36 -11.18
C GLU A 418 46.28 20.88 -11.10
N GLY A 419 45.62 19.97 -11.84
CA GLY A 419 45.90 18.54 -11.80
C GLY A 419 45.40 17.87 -10.51
N GLY A 420 44.55 18.56 -9.74
CA GLY A 420 43.89 18.00 -8.58
C GLY A 420 42.78 17.05 -9.00
N GLY A 421 42.71 15.87 -8.38
CA GLY A 421 41.62 14.93 -8.63
C GLY A 421 40.26 15.55 -8.26
N VAL A 422 39.28 15.43 -9.16
CA VAL A 422 37.90 15.91 -8.93
C VAL A 422 37.21 14.97 -7.96
N TRP A 423 36.96 15.48 -6.76
CA TRP A 423 36.27 14.74 -5.70
C TRP A 423 34.82 15.20 -5.49
N LEU A 424 34.36 16.26 -6.17
CA LEU A 424 32.99 16.76 -6.14
C LEU A 424 32.36 16.64 -7.53
N SER A 425 31.22 15.96 -7.64
CA SER A 425 30.49 15.81 -8.90
C SER A 425 29.00 15.54 -8.65
N LEU A 426 28.21 15.49 -9.73
CA LEU A 426 26.80 15.07 -9.69
C LEU A 426 26.62 13.80 -10.53
N ALA A 427 26.01 12.76 -9.95
CA ALA A 427 25.72 11.49 -10.63
C ALA A 427 24.33 10.98 -10.24
N SER A 428 23.70 10.16 -11.08
CA SER A 428 22.42 9.50 -10.74
C SER A 428 22.58 8.43 -9.66
N GLU A 429 23.74 7.79 -9.60
CA GLU A 429 24.08 6.75 -8.63
C GLU A 429 25.39 7.09 -7.92
N ALA A 430 25.41 6.91 -6.60
CA ALA A 430 26.60 7.14 -5.81
C ALA A 430 27.60 5.98 -6.02
N PRO A 431 28.83 6.23 -6.49
CA PRO A 431 29.83 5.18 -6.58
C PRO A 431 30.20 4.67 -5.18
N SER A 432 30.67 3.42 -5.06
CA SER A 432 31.10 2.81 -3.80
C SER A 432 32.24 3.58 -3.09
N THR A 433 32.94 4.46 -3.80
CA THR A 433 33.98 5.35 -3.26
C THR A 433 33.43 6.61 -2.57
N THR A 434 32.12 6.82 -2.56
CA THR A 434 31.48 8.00 -1.97
C THR A 434 31.62 7.95 -0.44
N ILE A 435 31.94 9.08 0.18
CA ILE A 435 32.06 9.15 1.63
C ILE A 435 30.67 8.93 2.25
N PRO A 436 30.52 8.10 3.30
CA PRO A 436 29.21 7.81 3.89
C PRO A 436 28.40 9.05 4.31
N ALA A 437 29.06 10.09 4.84
CA ALA A 437 28.40 11.37 5.17
C ALA A 437 27.78 12.07 3.95
N ALA A 438 28.34 11.88 2.75
CA ALA A 438 27.79 12.45 1.52
C ALA A 438 26.56 11.68 1.03
N VAL A 439 26.56 10.35 1.20
CA VAL A 439 25.38 9.52 0.94
C VAL A 439 24.25 9.93 1.87
N ALA A 440 24.53 10.14 3.16
CA ALA A 440 23.56 10.62 4.15
C ALA A 440 22.97 12.00 3.76
N LEU A 441 23.81 12.95 3.32
CA LEU A 441 23.32 14.25 2.84
C LEU A 441 22.43 14.13 1.62
N SER A 442 22.80 13.26 0.67
CA SER A 442 22.03 13.03 -0.56
C SER A 442 20.65 12.43 -0.22
N LYS A 443 20.61 11.44 0.68
CA LYS A 443 19.37 10.83 1.20
C LYS A 443 18.50 11.81 1.98
N LEU A 444 19.10 12.63 2.84
CA LEU A 444 18.36 13.68 3.54
C LEU A 444 17.75 14.68 2.56
N ALA A 445 18.47 15.08 1.51
CA ALA A 445 17.97 16.03 0.51
C ALA A 445 16.89 15.42 -0.40
N GLU A 446 17.00 14.14 -0.72
CA GLU A 446 15.98 13.38 -1.41
C GLU A 446 14.69 13.36 -0.57
N ALA A 447 14.77 12.86 0.66
CA ALA A 447 13.63 12.77 1.58
C ALA A 447 12.98 14.14 1.81
N SER A 448 13.80 15.16 2.06
CA SER A 448 13.36 16.54 2.27
C SER A 448 12.68 17.13 1.02
N GLY A 449 13.10 16.75 -0.18
CA GLY A 449 12.42 17.17 -1.41
C GLY A 449 11.04 16.55 -1.56
N VAL A 450 10.93 15.25 -1.27
CA VAL A 450 9.66 14.51 -1.34
C VAL A 450 8.61 15.10 -0.40
N VAL A 451 9.00 15.44 0.83
CA VAL A 451 8.09 16.04 1.84
C VAL A 451 7.92 17.55 1.69
N GLY A 452 8.56 18.18 0.69
CA GLY A 452 8.45 19.62 0.42
C GLY A 452 9.20 20.55 1.36
N LEU A 453 10.24 20.05 2.02
CA LEU A 453 11.22 20.83 2.79
C LEU A 453 12.35 21.41 1.94
N LEU A 454 12.42 21.05 0.66
CA LEU A 454 13.35 21.60 -0.32
C LEU A 454 12.64 21.99 -1.62
N PRO A 455 13.07 23.07 -2.29
CA PRO A 455 12.63 23.34 -3.65
C PRO A 455 13.04 22.18 -4.59
N PRO A 456 12.23 21.81 -5.60
CA PRO A 456 12.51 20.66 -6.48
C PRO A 456 13.91 20.67 -7.10
N ARG A 457 14.39 21.86 -7.52
CA ARG A 457 15.75 22.03 -8.06
C ARG A 457 16.83 21.69 -7.04
N ALA A 458 16.65 22.15 -5.80
CA ALA A 458 17.62 21.89 -4.74
C ALA A 458 17.65 20.40 -4.41
N SER A 459 16.49 19.76 -4.24
CA SER A 459 16.42 18.32 -3.98
C SER A 459 17.08 17.51 -5.10
N ASN A 460 16.74 17.75 -6.37
CA ASN A 460 17.34 17.02 -7.51
C ASN A 460 18.86 17.23 -7.64
N THR A 461 19.35 18.45 -7.33
CA THR A 461 20.79 18.72 -7.36
C THR A 461 21.50 17.96 -6.22
N LEU A 462 20.93 18.00 -5.02
CA LEU A 462 21.55 17.45 -3.81
C LEU A 462 21.40 15.93 -3.69
N SER A 463 20.34 15.32 -4.23
CA SER A 463 20.19 13.86 -4.26
C SER A 463 21.21 13.19 -5.18
N ARG A 464 21.74 13.93 -6.16
CA ARG A 464 22.78 13.49 -7.10
C ARG A 464 24.20 13.75 -6.62
N LEU A 465 24.37 14.25 -5.41
CA LEU A 465 25.66 14.70 -4.90
C LEU A 465 26.62 13.53 -4.69
N VAL A 466 27.78 13.60 -5.35
CA VAL A 466 28.87 12.64 -5.14
C VAL A 466 30.09 13.37 -4.60
N ILE A 467 30.49 13.00 -3.38
CA ILE A 467 31.70 13.48 -2.71
C ILE A 467 32.59 12.29 -2.40
N LYS A 468 33.79 12.30 -2.98
CA LYS A 468 34.87 11.34 -2.69
C LYS A 468 35.84 11.95 -1.68
N SER A 469 36.67 11.13 -1.04
CA SER A 469 37.78 11.65 -0.22
C SER A 469 38.75 12.43 -1.11
N PRO A 470 39.10 13.69 -0.77
CA PRO A 470 40.08 14.47 -1.52
C PRO A 470 41.44 13.78 -1.68
N HIS A 471 41.79 12.82 -0.82
CA HIS A 471 43.07 12.10 -0.87
C HIS A 471 43.04 10.81 -1.69
N ALA A 472 41.86 10.29 -2.04
CA ALA A 472 41.75 8.99 -2.71
C ALA A 472 42.48 8.98 -4.08
N GLY A 473 42.59 10.15 -4.73
CA GLY A 473 43.27 10.30 -6.02
C GLY A 473 44.80 10.15 -5.98
N ALA A 474 45.43 10.09 -4.80
CA ALA A 474 46.88 10.00 -4.68
C ALA A 474 47.44 8.56 -4.62
N ARG A 475 46.59 7.53 -4.58
CA ARG A 475 47.04 6.12 -4.54
C ARG A 475 47.12 5.51 -5.93
N LEU A 476 48.29 4.97 -6.26
CA LEU A 476 48.59 4.23 -7.49
C LEU A 476 47.58 3.08 -7.72
N PRO A 477 47.16 2.81 -8.97
CA PRO A 477 46.17 1.77 -9.29
C PRO A 477 46.70 0.37 -8.94
N LEU A 478 45.94 -0.38 -8.12
CA LEU A 478 46.18 -1.81 -7.88
C LEU A 478 45.60 -2.66 -9.03
N PRO A 479 46.19 -3.83 -9.34
CA PRO A 479 45.82 -4.67 -10.47
C PRO A 479 44.46 -5.36 -10.27
N ASN A 480 43.57 -5.19 -11.25
CA ASN A 480 42.24 -5.80 -11.32
C ASN A 480 42.30 -7.34 -11.27
N LEU A 481 41.57 -7.94 -10.32
CA LEU A 481 41.20 -9.36 -10.35
C LEU A 481 40.08 -9.55 -11.38
N ALA A 482 40.34 -10.38 -12.39
CA ALA A 482 39.45 -10.60 -13.52
C ALA A 482 38.18 -11.35 -13.11
N THR A 483 37.03 -10.69 -13.23
CA THR A 483 35.71 -11.29 -13.19
C THR A 483 35.58 -12.29 -14.36
N PRO A 484 35.08 -13.52 -14.15
CA PRO A 484 34.90 -14.49 -15.23
C PRO A 484 33.97 -13.94 -16.31
N ALA A 485 34.29 -14.21 -17.58
CA ALA A 485 33.55 -13.70 -18.72
C ALA A 485 32.08 -14.17 -18.69
N PRO A 486 31.10 -13.29 -18.99
CA PRO A 486 29.69 -13.65 -19.03
C PRO A 486 29.43 -14.75 -20.07
N ALA A 487 28.57 -15.71 -19.72
CA ALA A 487 28.14 -16.76 -20.62
C ALA A 487 27.42 -16.18 -21.85
N PRO A 488 27.53 -16.82 -23.04
CA PRO A 488 26.83 -16.36 -24.23
C PRO A 488 25.31 -16.35 -24.02
N PRO A 489 24.58 -15.36 -24.58
CA PRO A 489 23.13 -15.27 -24.44
C PRO A 489 22.43 -16.49 -25.06
N VAL A 490 21.49 -17.07 -24.32
CA VAL A 490 20.65 -18.19 -24.77
C VAL A 490 19.38 -17.66 -25.44
N ASN A 491 19.01 -18.24 -26.60
CA ASN A 491 17.80 -17.84 -27.31
C ASN A 491 16.55 -18.27 -26.55
N ILE A 492 15.65 -17.33 -26.24
CA ILE A 492 14.39 -17.59 -25.53
C ILE A 492 13.49 -18.61 -26.24
N PHE A 493 13.59 -18.78 -27.56
CA PHE A 493 12.82 -19.77 -28.32
C PHE A 493 13.58 -21.08 -28.57
N GLY A 494 14.87 -21.12 -28.19
CA GLY A 494 15.75 -22.24 -28.45
C GLY A 494 15.46 -23.45 -27.55
N PRO A 495 15.69 -24.68 -28.03
CA PRO A 495 15.58 -25.89 -27.19
C PRO A 495 16.60 -25.94 -26.06
N GLU A 496 17.64 -25.10 -26.10
CA GLU A 496 18.70 -25.00 -25.09
C GLU A 496 18.31 -24.16 -23.86
N LEU A 497 17.16 -23.48 -23.89
CA LEU A 497 16.64 -22.76 -22.72
C LEU A 497 16.27 -23.75 -21.61
N ARG A 498 17.07 -23.76 -20.53
CA ARG A 498 16.87 -24.64 -19.36
C ARG A 498 16.36 -23.91 -18.14
N THR A 499 16.93 -22.73 -17.89
CA THR A 499 16.59 -21.87 -16.77
C THR A 499 16.40 -20.45 -17.27
N PHE A 500 15.51 -19.70 -16.63
CA PHE A 500 15.45 -18.26 -16.79
C PHE A 500 14.94 -17.59 -15.52
N ALA A 501 15.40 -16.36 -15.30
CA ALA A 501 15.01 -15.52 -14.20
C ALA A 501 14.87 -14.07 -14.65
N PHE A 502 13.99 -13.33 -14.01
CA PHE A 502 13.84 -11.90 -14.21
C PHE A 502 13.12 -11.23 -13.04
N SER A 503 13.38 -9.94 -12.84
CA SER A 503 12.55 -9.07 -12.01
C SER A 503 11.47 -8.42 -12.89
N PHE A 504 10.35 -8.00 -12.31
CA PHE A 504 9.25 -7.42 -13.10
C PHE A 504 8.50 -6.33 -12.35
N SER A 505 7.86 -5.46 -13.14
CA SER A 505 6.77 -4.59 -12.68
C SER A 505 5.50 -4.88 -13.47
N SER A 506 4.34 -4.80 -12.83
CA SER A 506 3.05 -5.19 -13.38
C SER A 506 2.01 -4.10 -13.17
N THR A 507 1.06 -4.00 -14.09
CA THR A 507 -0.05 -3.05 -14.02
C THR A 507 -1.37 -3.72 -14.40
N TYR A 508 -2.40 -3.54 -13.57
CA TYR A 508 -3.73 -4.09 -13.80
C TYR A 508 -4.86 -3.11 -13.42
N PRO A 509 -5.92 -2.94 -14.24
CA PRO A 509 -6.00 -3.37 -15.64
C PRO A 509 -5.12 -2.48 -16.53
N SER A 510 -4.41 -3.05 -17.50
CA SER A 510 -3.52 -2.28 -18.39
C SER A 510 -4.28 -1.37 -19.39
N GLN A 511 -5.59 -1.57 -19.56
CA GLN A 511 -6.39 -0.90 -20.60
C GLN A 511 -6.98 0.47 -20.20
N GLY A 512 -6.73 0.95 -18.97
CA GLY A 512 -7.42 2.10 -18.39
C GLY A 512 -6.98 3.50 -18.88
N GLY A 513 -6.79 3.76 -20.18
CA GLY A 513 -6.38 5.10 -20.60
C GLY A 513 -6.53 5.52 -22.06
N GLN A 514 -7.00 4.65 -22.95
CA GLN A 514 -7.01 4.96 -24.39
C GLN A 514 -8.36 4.76 -25.08
N ARG A 515 -9.47 4.83 -24.34
CA ARG A 515 -10.78 5.05 -24.99
C ARG A 515 -10.86 6.51 -25.45
N GLY A 516 -10.40 6.70 -26.68
CA GLY A 516 -10.62 7.80 -27.61
C GLY A 516 -11.10 9.13 -27.05
N ALA A 517 -10.21 10.12 -27.07
CA ALA A 517 -10.51 11.56 -27.08
C ALA A 517 -11.20 12.02 -28.38
N GLY A 518 -12.10 11.19 -28.95
CA GLY A 518 -12.76 11.41 -30.23
C GLY A 518 -14.27 11.24 -30.10
N GLY A 519 -14.94 12.22 -29.49
CA GLY A 519 -16.40 12.24 -29.35
C GLY A 519 -16.84 13.23 -28.29
N GLY A 520 -16.86 14.52 -28.66
CA GLY A 520 -17.22 15.61 -27.76
C GLY A 520 -18.66 15.52 -27.25
N LEU A 521 -18.83 14.95 -26.07
CA LEU A 521 -19.97 15.19 -25.17
C LEU A 521 -19.43 15.26 -23.73
N SER A 522 -19.91 16.26 -23.00
CA SER A 522 -19.32 16.84 -21.79
C SER A 522 -18.85 15.84 -20.70
N PRO A 523 -17.70 16.10 -20.04
CA PRO A 523 -17.24 15.29 -18.93
C PRO A 523 -18.16 15.50 -17.71
N GLY A 524 -18.96 14.48 -17.40
CA GLY A 524 -19.64 14.41 -16.11
C GLY A 524 -18.62 14.21 -14.98
N PRO A 525 -18.78 14.89 -13.83
CA PRO A 525 -17.92 14.67 -12.69
C PRO A 525 -18.20 13.29 -12.09
N SER A 526 -17.15 12.61 -11.62
CA SER A 526 -17.24 11.50 -10.65
C SER A 526 -17.51 10.08 -11.18
N ALA A 527 -16.95 9.67 -12.31
CA ALA A 527 -16.64 8.25 -12.50
C ALA A 527 -15.28 7.97 -11.83
N GLY A 528 -15.30 7.28 -10.69
CA GLY A 528 -14.13 7.02 -9.85
C GLY A 528 -12.94 6.55 -10.68
N LEU A 529 -11.81 7.25 -10.54
CA LEU A 529 -10.52 6.82 -11.06
C LEU A 529 -10.28 5.40 -10.53
N SER A 530 -10.54 4.39 -11.36
CA SER A 530 -10.16 3.01 -11.06
C SER A 530 -8.65 3.04 -10.89
N MET A 531 -8.20 3.08 -9.63
CA MET A 531 -6.78 3.09 -9.30
C MET A 531 -6.13 1.90 -10.02
N ARG A 532 -5.16 2.20 -10.88
CA ARG A 532 -4.35 1.17 -11.51
C ARG A 532 -3.60 0.48 -10.38
N LYS A 533 -3.78 -0.83 -10.28
CA LYS A 533 -3.02 -1.64 -9.33
C LYS A 533 -1.65 -1.86 -9.91
N HIS A 534 -0.63 -1.56 -9.12
CA HIS A 534 0.76 -1.78 -9.46
C HIS A 534 1.32 -2.90 -8.59
N GLY A 535 2.11 -3.77 -9.17
CA GLY A 535 2.86 -4.78 -8.42
C GLY A 535 4.27 -4.93 -8.97
N SER A 536 5.19 -5.41 -8.16
CA SER A 536 6.56 -5.74 -8.55
C SER A 536 6.91 -7.14 -8.06
N GLY A 537 7.99 -7.72 -8.56
CA GLY A 537 8.40 -9.05 -8.10
C GLY A 537 9.58 -9.62 -8.86
N GLU A 538 9.88 -10.88 -8.58
CA GLU A 538 10.86 -11.69 -9.30
C GLU A 538 10.29 -13.07 -9.61
N LEU A 539 10.70 -13.61 -10.76
CA LEU A 539 10.30 -14.92 -11.23
C LEU A 539 11.53 -15.70 -11.66
N ARG A 540 11.57 -16.97 -11.27
CA ARG A 540 12.66 -17.91 -11.55
C ARG A 540 12.06 -19.23 -11.99
N VAL A 541 12.51 -19.77 -13.12
CA VAL A 541 11.98 -21.01 -13.68
C VAL A 541 13.14 -21.92 -14.06
N ASP A 542 13.06 -23.17 -13.60
CA ASP A 542 13.88 -24.28 -14.04
C ASP A 542 12.99 -25.29 -14.78
N LEU A 543 13.11 -25.28 -16.11
CA LEU A 543 12.35 -26.16 -17.01
C LEU A 543 12.81 -27.62 -16.89
N SER A 544 14.07 -27.86 -16.54
CA SER A 544 14.62 -29.21 -16.45
C SER A 544 13.98 -29.98 -15.29
N ASN A 545 13.81 -29.30 -14.15
CA ASN A 545 13.21 -29.88 -12.95
C ASN A 545 11.74 -29.47 -12.72
N ARG A 546 11.14 -28.71 -13.64
CA ARG A 546 9.79 -28.12 -13.51
C ARG A 546 9.59 -27.38 -12.20
N ARG A 547 10.54 -26.50 -11.87
CA ARG A 547 10.49 -25.68 -10.67
C ARG A 547 10.19 -24.25 -11.04
N LEU A 548 9.34 -23.61 -10.27
CA LEU A 548 9.06 -22.18 -10.38
C LEU A 548 9.12 -21.57 -9.00
N TYR A 549 9.77 -20.43 -8.91
CA TYR A 549 9.69 -19.53 -7.78
C TYR A 549 9.15 -18.20 -8.29
N LEU A 550 8.16 -17.67 -7.58
CA LEU A 550 7.59 -16.35 -7.82
C LEU A 550 7.53 -15.65 -6.48
N ARG A 551 8.14 -14.47 -6.38
CA ARG A 551 7.87 -13.50 -5.32
C ARG A 551 7.21 -12.30 -5.96
N SER A 552 6.08 -11.87 -5.42
CA SER A 552 5.33 -10.74 -5.92
C SER A 552 4.86 -9.88 -4.77
N GLU A 553 4.88 -8.58 -4.99
CA GLU A 553 4.43 -7.57 -4.04
C GLU A 553 3.43 -6.66 -4.73
N ALA A 554 2.35 -6.34 -4.05
CA ALA A 554 1.40 -5.35 -4.51
C ALA A 554 1.16 -4.32 -3.41
N THR A 555 1.15 -3.05 -3.79
CA THR A 555 0.86 -1.92 -2.89
C THR A 555 -0.50 -1.34 -3.21
N ASN A 556 -1.14 -0.73 -2.20
CA ASN A 556 -2.46 -0.12 -2.31
C ASN A 556 -3.52 -1.08 -2.90
N VAL A 557 -3.51 -2.34 -2.44
CA VAL A 557 -4.42 -3.38 -2.95
C VAL A 557 -5.87 -3.03 -2.63
N SER A 558 -6.09 -2.52 -1.42
CA SER A 558 -7.32 -1.96 -0.88
C SER A 558 -6.99 -0.96 0.23
N ALA A 559 -7.99 -0.26 0.78
CA ALA A 559 -7.79 0.73 1.84
C ALA A 559 -7.25 0.14 3.16
N GLY A 560 -7.44 -1.17 3.40
CA GLY A 560 -6.94 -1.87 4.59
C GLY A 560 -5.68 -2.72 4.34
N ILE A 561 -5.31 -2.93 3.07
CA ILE A 561 -4.15 -3.76 2.70
C ILE A 561 -3.16 -2.86 1.94
N PRO A 562 -2.30 -2.11 2.67
CA PRO A 562 -1.35 -1.17 2.06
C PRO A 562 -0.28 -1.91 1.27
N ARG A 563 0.11 -3.10 1.72
CA ARG A 563 1.08 -3.97 1.06
C ARG A 563 0.72 -5.42 1.30
N VAL A 564 0.80 -6.23 0.24
CA VAL A 564 0.76 -7.69 0.33
C VAL A 564 1.95 -8.25 -0.41
N GLU A 565 2.63 -9.20 0.22
CA GLU A 565 3.65 -10.02 -0.41
C GLU A 565 3.07 -11.42 -0.62
N SER A 566 3.28 -11.97 -1.81
CA SER A 566 2.90 -13.34 -2.16
C SER A 566 4.09 -14.06 -2.76
N ARG A 567 4.49 -15.18 -2.14
CA ARG A 567 5.52 -16.08 -2.61
C ARG A 567 4.91 -17.41 -3.02
N VAL A 568 5.28 -17.93 -4.18
CA VAL A 568 4.85 -19.23 -4.69
C VAL A 568 6.06 -20.02 -5.12
N ILE A 569 6.20 -21.23 -4.56
CA ILE A 569 7.23 -22.20 -4.95
C ILE A 569 6.51 -23.43 -5.50
N PHE A 570 6.64 -23.67 -6.80
CA PHE A 570 6.18 -24.89 -7.43
C PHE A 570 7.34 -25.87 -7.61
N ARG A 571 7.17 -27.07 -7.07
CA ARG A 571 8.09 -28.20 -7.16
C ARG A 571 7.47 -29.33 -7.95
N GLY A 572 7.47 -29.19 -9.28
CA GLY A 572 6.97 -30.21 -10.19
C GLY A 572 7.74 -31.53 -10.10
N ASP A 573 9.04 -31.46 -9.77
CA ASP A 573 9.88 -32.62 -9.45
C ASP A 573 9.42 -33.39 -8.20
N ARG A 574 8.92 -32.69 -7.19
CA ARG A 574 8.43 -33.29 -5.93
C ARG A 574 6.89 -33.41 -5.85
N GLY A 575 6.17 -32.92 -6.86
CA GLY A 575 4.71 -32.87 -6.84
C GLY A 575 4.14 -32.04 -5.69
N ARG A 576 4.76 -30.90 -5.37
CA ARG A 576 4.30 -29.97 -4.32
C ARG A 576 4.25 -28.53 -4.81
N LEU A 577 3.36 -27.75 -4.22
CA LEU A 577 3.29 -26.30 -4.35
C LEU A 577 3.25 -25.70 -2.96
N TYR A 578 4.04 -24.67 -2.74
CA TYR A 578 4.02 -23.86 -1.53
C TYR A 578 3.55 -22.47 -1.91
N ALA A 579 2.66 -21.89 -1.12
CA ALA A 579 2.18 -20.53 -1.31
C ALA A 579 2.15 -19.83 0.05
N ARG A 580 2.88 -18.72 0.17
CA ARG A 580 2.96 -17.88 1.36
C ARG A 580 2.41 -16.51 1.00
N THR A 581 1.51 -15.98 1.81
CA THR A 581 1.01 -14.61 1.71
C THR A 581 1.26 -13.90 3.03
N LYS A 582 1.81 -12.69 2.96
CA LYS A 582 2.14 -11.85 4.11
C LYS A 582 1.54 -10.46 3.92
N ILE A 583 0.88 -9.94 4.95
CA ILE A 583 0.35 -8.58 5.01
C ILE A 583 0.98 -7.91 6.24
N ASP A 584 1.98 -7.06 6.00
CA ASP A 584 2.79 -6.47 7.07
C ASP A 584 1.96 -5.62 8.04
N SER A 585 0.84 -5.02 7.61
CA SER A 585 0.04 -4.12 8.44
C SER A 585 -0.81 -4.82 9.51
N GLU A 586 -1.02 -6.13 9.39
CA GLU A 586 -1.93 -6.89 10.26
C GLU A 586 -1.21 -8.02 11.01
N ASP A 587 0.14 -8.06 10.96
CA ASP A 587 0.95 -9.23 11.35
C ASP A 587 0.40 -10.55 10.76
N PHE A 588 -0.27 -10.45 9.62
CA PHE A 588 -0.95 -11.57 9.00
C PHE A 588 0.02 -12.31 8.10
N GLU A 589 0.19 -13.59 8.39
CA GLU A 589 0.94 -14.51 7.56
C GLU A 589 0.16 -15.80 7.40
N GLN A 590 0.00 -16.24 6.17
CA GLN A 590 -0.59 -17.53 5.84
C GLN A 590 0.31 -18.28 4.87
N CYS A 591 0.68 -19.51 5.22
CA CYS A 591 1.40 -20.39 4.32
C CYS A 591 0.70 -21.74 4.15
N TRP A 592 0.64 -22.20 2.91
CA TRP A 592 0.07 -23.48 2.53
C TRP A 592 1.10 -24.33 1.78
N SER A 593 1.05 -25.64 2.02
CA SER A 593 1.65 -26.65 1.14
C SER A 593 0.55 -27.51 0.56
N VAL A 594 0.60 -27.74 -0.76
CA VAL A 594 -0.41 -28.51 -1.50
C VAL A 594 0.29 -29.56 -2.35
N LYS A 595 -0.25 -30.78 -2.35
CA LYS A 595 0.21 -31.87 -3.23
C LYS A 595 -0.34 -31.65 -4.64
N THR A 596 0.54 -31.57 -5.64
CA THR A 596 0.16 -31.25 -7.04
C THR A 596 0.16 -32.47 -7.95
N THR A 597 0.50 -33.66 -7.46
CA THR A 597 0.63 -34.88 -8.27
C THR A 597 -0.65 -35.30 -8.99
N GLU A 598 -1.80 -34.95 -8.44
CA GLU A 598 -3.12 -35.29 -9.01
C GLU A 598 -3.52 -34.31 -10.13
N ALA A 599 -3.19 -33.02 -9.96
CA ALA A 599 -3.51 -31.98 -10.93
C ALA A 599 -2.52 -31.92 -12.09
N ILE A 600 -1.23 -32.09 -11.79
CA ILE A 600 -0.13 -31.92 -12.73
C ILE A 600 0.68 -33.20 -12.74
N SER A 601 0.46 -34.03 -13.77
CA SER A 601 1.21 -35.27 -13.94
C SER A 601 2.72 -35.00 -14.08
N GLN A 602 3.54 -35.87 -13.49
CA GLN A 602 4.98 -35.84 -13.72
C GLN A 602 5.28 -36.11 -15.21
N PRO A 603 6.32 -35.49 -15.78
CA PRO A 603 6.67 -35.72 -17.17
C PRO A 603 7.09 -37.18 -17.34
N GLN A 604 6.48 -37.89 -18.27
CA GLN A 604 6.90 -39.23 -18.62
C GLN A 604 8.18 -39.15 -19.47
N GLY A 605 9.33 -39.00 -18.81
CA GLY A 605 10.64 -39.31 -19.39
C GLY A 605 11.34 -38.22 -20.23
N GLY A 606 11.18 -36.92 -19.92
CA GLY A 606 11.95 -35.87 -20.61
C GLY A 606 11.89 -34.49 -19.95
N ALA A 607 12.81 -33.60 -20.34
CA ALA A 607 12.80 -32.19 -19.94
C ALA A 607 11.51 -31.50 -20.42
N GLN A 608 11.01 -30.53 -19.65
CA GLN A 608 9.86 -29.75 -20.07
C GLN A 608 10.19 -29.01 -21.39
N PRO A 609 9.32 -29.07 -22.42
CA PRO A 609 9.52 -28.30 -23.63
C PRO A 609 9.55 -26.81 -23.31
N ASN A 610 10.37 -26.05 -24.05
CA ASN A 610 10.45 -24.61 -23.91
C ASN A 610 9.05 -23.97 -24.10
N PRO A 611 8.49 -23.30 -23.08
CA PRO A 611 7.13 -22.75 -23.13
C PRO A 611 6.95 -21.69 -24.23
N PHE A 612 8.02 -20.97 -24.56
CA PHE A 612 7.97 -19.88 -25.53
C PHE A 612 8.01 -20.36 -26.99
N SER A 613 8.41 -21.61 -27.22
CA SER A 613 8.50 -22.20 -28.57
C SER A 613 7.15 -22.25 -29.33
N HIS A 614 6.03 -22.13 -28.60
CA HIS A 614 4.69 -22.06 -29.19
C HIS A 614 4.28 -20.65 -29.64
N GLY A 615 5.07 -19.63 -29.30
CA GLY A 615 4.82 -18.24 -29.67
C GLY A 615 4.92 -18.03 -31.17
N LYS A 616 3.88 -17.43 -31.78
CA LYS A 616 3.90 -17.04 -33.19
C LYS A 616 4.20 -15.55 -33.30
N LEU A 617 5.15 -15.18 -34.16
CA LEU A 617 5.46 -13.77 -34.43
C LEU A 617 4.22 -13.06 -34.98
N ALA A 618 3.71 -12.09 -34.22
CA ALA A 618 2.60 -11.23 -34.60
C ALA A 618 3.07 -9.97 -35.33
N GLY A 619 4.29 -9.51 -35.07
CA GLY A 619 4.97 -8.48 -35.84
C GLY A 619 6.18 -7.88 -35.11
N LYS A 620 6.87 -6.94 -35.76
CA LYS A 620 8.16 -6.41 -35.31
C LYS A 620 8.09 -4.95 -34.87
N GLY A 621 9.01 -4.55 -33.99
CA GLY A 621 9.18 -3.15 -33.58
C GLY A 621 7.98 -2.56 -32.81
N PHE A 622 7.24 -3.40 -32.09
CA PHE A 622 6.15 -2.96 -31.21
C PHE A 622 6.71 -2.25 -29.98
N SER A 623 6.01 -1.22 -29.51
CA SER A 623 6.30 -0.60 -28.22
C SER A 623 6.02 -1.60 -27.10
N VAL A 624 6.99 -1.79 -26.18
CA VAL A 624 6.79 -2.62 -24.99
C VAL A 624 5.86 -1.87 -24.01
N PRO A 625 4.72 -2.45 -23.58
CA PRO A 625 3.81 -1.81 -22.63
C PRO A 625 4.53 -1.43 -21.32
N GLY A 626 4.52 -0.14 -20.98
CA GLY A 626 5.15 0.38 -19.75
C GLY A 626 6.63 0.78 -19.89
N ALA A 627 7.31 0.44 -20.99
CA ALA A 627 8.68 0.89 -21.23
C ALA A 627 8.70 2.23 -21.98
N ALA A 628 9.47 3.20 -21.48
CA ALA A 628 9.69 4.47 -22.18
C ALA A 628 10.60 4.28 -23.40
N GLY A 629 10.01 4.03 -24.57
CA GLY A 629 10.72 3.98 -25.85
C GLY A 629 11.30 2.61 -26.24
N GLY A 630 11.07 1.56 -25.44
CA GLY A 630 11.50 0.19 -25.77
C GLY A 630 10.73 -0.37 -26.99
N ARG A 631 11.46 -0.90 -27.98
CA ARG A 631 10.90 -1.61 -29.15
C ARG A 631 11.27 -3.08 -29.09
N ALA A 632 10.32 -3.94 -29.44
CA ALA A 632 10.49 -5.38 -29.39
C ALA A 632 9.66 -6.09 -30.49
N ASP A 633 10.07 -7.31 -30.84
CA ASP A 633 9.28 -8.22 -31.64
C ASP A 633 8.17 -8.84 -30.77
N LYS A 634 6.93 -8.79 -31.27
CA LYS A 634 5.75 -9.26 -30.54
C LYS A 634 5.41 -10.68 -30.98
N TYR A 635 5.30 -11.59 -30.02
CA TYR A 635 4.88 -12.98 -30.21
C TYR A 635 3.57 -13.23 -29.47
N VAL A 636 2.71 -14.11 -29.99
CA VAL A 636 1.41 -14.44 -29.37
C VAL A 636 1.19 -15.94 -29.35
N PHE A 637 0.65 -16.44 -28.23
CA PHE A 637 0.09 -17.77 -28.13
C PHE A 637 -1.16 -17.77 -27.24
N TYR A 638 -1.99 -18.81 -27.36
CA TYR A 638 -3.27 -18.90 -26.67
C TYR A 638 -3.19 -19.96 -25.58
N LEU A 639 -3.57 -19.60 -24.37
CA LEU A 639 -3.74 -20.59 -23.29
C LEU A 639 -5.01 -21.39 -23.53
N ASN A 640 -6.09 -20.70 -23.91
CA ASN A 640 -7.38 -21.27 -24.32
C ASN A 640 -8.14 -20.29 -25.22
N GLN A 641 -9.41 -20.58 -25.56
CA GLN A 641 -10.23 -19.72 -26.42
C GLN A 641 -10.50 -18.31 -25.83
N ARG A 642 -10.36 -18.14 -24.52
CA ARG A 642 -10.68 -16.92 -23.78
C ARG A 642 -9.44 -16.20 -23.26
N LYS A 643 -8.26 -16.81 -23.31
CA LYS A 643 -7.02 -16.24 -22.75
C LYS A 643 -5.87 -16.35 -23.72
N ARG A 644 -5.14 -15.26 -23.91
CA ARG A 644 -3.92 -15.22 -24.72
C ARG A 644 -2.78 -14.51 -24.00
N VAL A 645 -1.57 -14.86 -24.41
CA VAL A 645 -0.33 -14.28 -23.92
C VAL A 645 0.35 -13.59 -25.09
N GLU A 646 0.77 -12.35 -24.88
CA GLU A 646 1.64 -11.62 -25.78
C GLU A 646 3.03 -11.49 -25.13
N LEU A 647 4.09 -11.87 -25.85
CA LEU A 647 5.47 -11.70 -25.42
C LEU A 647 6.11 -10.60 -26.26
N PHE A 648 6.96 -9.80 -25.63
CA PHE A 648 7.76 -8.77 -26.29
C PHE A 648 9.23 -9.14 -26.11
N VAL A 649 9.91 -9.48 -27.22
CA VAL A 649 11.30 -9.96 -27.23
C VAL A 649 12.18 -8.95 -27.96
N ASP A 650 13.28 -8.53 -27.34
CA ASP A 650 14.19 -7.53 -27.90
C ASP A 650 15.13 -8.10 -28.99
N GLU A 651 16.05 -7.27 -29.48
CA GLU A 651 17.02 -7.64 -30.52
C GLU A 651 18.04 -8.68 -30.04
N GLN A 652 18.25 -8.78 -28.73
CA GLN A 652 19.15 -9.73 -28.07
C GLN A 652 18.44 -11.07 -27.78
N LEU A 653 17.19 -11.22 -28.22
CA LEU A 653 16.35 -12.38 -27.93
C LEU A 653 16.04 -12.56 -26.44
N ALA A 654 16.08 -11.47 -25.67
CA ALA A 654 15.69 -11.42 -24.27
C ALA A 654 14.22 -10.98 -24.12
N LEU A 655 13.56 -11.44 -23.05
CA LEU A 655 12.19 -11.06 -22.76
C LEU A 655 12.18 -9.63 -22.19
N ALA A 656 11.57 -8.70 -22.90
CA ALA A 656 11.42 -7.31 -22.47
C ALA A 656 10.05 -7.03 -21.82
N GLY A 657 9.04 -7.85 -22.11
CA GLY A 657 7.71 -7.68 -21.52
C GLY A 657 6.75 -8.81 -21.85
N MET A 658 5.65 -8.86 -21.10
CA MET A 658 4.56 -9.79 -21.29
C MET A 658 3.21 -9.09 -21.13
N LYS A 659 2.18 -9.59 -21.80
CA LYS A 659 0.80 -9.16 -21.60
C LYS A 659 -0.11 -10.38 -21.55
N LEU A 660 -0.89 -10.49 -20.48
CA LEU A 660 -1.90 -11.53 -20.33
C LEU A 660 -3.29 -10.92 -20.55
N ASP A 661 -3.98 -11.38 -21.59
CA ASP A 661 -5.31 -10.90 -21.96
C ASP A 661 -6.38 -11.94 -21.56
N ASP A 662 -7.36 -11.53 -20.76
CA ASP A 662 -8.62 -12.24 -20.55
C ASP A 662 -9.69 -11.62 -21.46
N LEU A 663 -9.92 -12.29 -22.59
CA LEU A 663 -10.83 -11.84 -23.65
C LEU A 663 -12.30 -11.90 -23.23
N ASN A 664 -12.64 -12.69 -22.20
CA ASN A 664 -14.01 -12.82 -21.72
C ASN A 664 -14.38 -11.65 -20.79
N ARG A 665 -13.42 -11.17 -20.00
CA ARG A 665 -13.61 -10.05 -19.08
C ARG A 665 -13.20 -8.70 -19.66
N ASP A 666 -12.61 -8.69 -20.85
CA ASP A 666 -12.00 -7.50 -21.49
C ASP A 666 -10.99 -6.82 -20.55
N VAL A 667 -10.16 -7.64 -19.88
CA VAL A 667 -9.11 -7.16 -18.98
C VAL A 667 -7.75 -7.71 -19.37
N SER A 668 -6.72 -6.91 -19.10
CA SER A 668 -5.35 -7.25 -19.40
C SER A 668 -4.44 -6.94 -18.22
N ALA A 669 -3.49 -7.81 -17.95
CA ALA A 669 -2.35 -7.54 -17.08
C ALA A 669 -1.11 -7.28 -17.97
N GLY A 670 -0.48 -6.12 -17.80
CA GLY A 670 0.80 -5.80 -18.44
C GLY A 670 1.94 -6.07 -17.46
N ILE A 671 3.01 -6.71 -17.94
CA ILE A 671 4.20 -7.04 -17.16
C ILE A 671 5.42 -6.52 -17.94
N LEU A 672 6.19 -5.65 -17.31
CA LEU A 672 7.47 -5.16 -17.81
C LEU A 672 8.59 -5.98 -17.15
N VAL A 673 9.48 -6.53 -17.96
CA VAL A 673 10.53 -7.45 -17.52
C VAL A 673 11.87 -6.70 -17.43
N HIS A 674 12.58 -6.90 -16.32
CA HIS A 674 13.92 -6.38 -16.06
C HIS A 674 14.86 -7.53 -15.69
N ASP A 675 16.17 -7.31 -15.81
CA ASP A 675 17.20 -8.26 -15.36
C ASP A 675 17.06 -9.69 -15.92
N TRP A 676 16.65 -9.81 -17.19
CA TRP A 676 16.51 -11.11 -17.85
C TRP A 676 17.84 -11.89 -17.82
N SER A 677 17.79 -13.10 -17.26
CA SER A 677 18.94 -13.98 -17.12
C SER A 677 18.58 -15.41 -17.49
N THR A 678 19.51 -16.11 -18.15
CA THR A 678 19.42 -17.54 -18.49
C THR A 678 20.49 -18.37 -17.77
N ALA A 679 21.14 -17.77 -16.77
CA ALA A 679 22.14 -18.46 -15.96
C ALA A 679 21.49 -19.61 -15.14
N PRO A 680 22.26 -20.62 -14.74
CA PRO A 680 21.82 -21.61 -13.76
C PRO A 680 21.31 -20.94 -12.49
N ILE A 681 20.19 -21.42 -11.96
CA ILE A 681 19.58 -20.89 -10.73
C ILE A 681 19.99 -21.78 -9.57
N ASP A 682 20.38 -21.18 -8.45
CA ASP A 682 20.70 -21.92 -7.24
C ASP A 682 19.47 -22.67 -6.70
N ASP A 683 19.68 -23.93 -6.28
CA ASP A 683 18.60 -24.81 -5.83
C ASP A 683 17.87 -24.28 -4.59
N GLY A 684 18.53 -23.45 -3.77
CA GLY A 684 17.96 -22.86 -2.56
C GLY A 684 16.74 -21.98 -2.85
N TRP A 685 16.64 -21.37 -4.03
CA TRP A 685 15.47 -20.57 -4.43
C TRP A 685 14.18 -21.37 -4.56
N PHE A 686 14.28 -22.69 -4.70
CA PHE A 686 13.15 -23.59 -4.86
C PHE A 686 12.85 -24.39 -3.58
N GLU A 687 13.47 -24.05 -2.46
CA GLU A 687 13.12 -24.60 -1.15
C GLU A 687 12.42 -23.48 -0.34
N PRO A 688 11.34 -23.78 0.39
CA PRO A 688 10.79 -22.82 1.33
C PRO A 688 11.83 -22.50 2.40
N ASP A 689 11.93 -21.23 2.79
CA ASP A 689 12.83 -20.81 3.85
C ASP A 689 12.45 -21.48 5.19
N ASN A 690 13.40 -21.61 6.11
CA ASN A 690 13.17 -22.28 7.40
C ASN A 690 12.10 -21.59 8.28
N ASP A 691 11.76 -20.33 8.01
CA ASP A 691 10.70 -19.58 8.70
C ASP A 691 9.29 -19.88 8.14
N TRP A 692 9.17 -20.54 6.99
CA TRP A 692 7.86 -20.85 6.39
C TRP A 692 7.14 -21.93 7.20
N ARG A 693 6.17 -21.51 8.02
CA ARG A 693 5.30 -22.41 8.82
C ARG A 693 4.07 -22.86 8.03
N CYS A 694 4.29 -23.56 6.92
CA CYS A 694 3.20 -23.93 6.02
C CYS A 694 2.36 -25.09 6.54
N GLU A 695 1.04 -24.89 6.53
CA GLU A 695 0.08 -25.96 6.81
C GLU A 695 -0.05 -26.87 5.57
N ASP A 696 0.07 -28.19 5.77
CA ASP A 696 -0.08 -29.17 4.69
C ASP A 696 -1.58 -29.41 4.44
N LEU A 697 -2.12 -28.76 3.40
CA LEU A 697 -3.51 -28.93 2.99
C LEU A 697 -3.62 -30.21 2.17
N GLN A 698 -3.85 -31.33 2.86
CA GLN A 698 -4.01 -32.64 2.21
C GLN A 698 -5.27 -32.74 1.34
N PHE A 699 -6.26 -31.87 1.58
CA PHE A 699 -7.57 -31.91 0.92
C PHE A 699 -8.05 -30.50 0.57
N LEU A 700 -7.39 -29.83 -0.39
CA LEU A 700 -8.14 -28.89 -1.19
C LEU A 700 -8.96 -29.73 -2.16
N GLU A 701 -10.29 -29.78 -1.98
CA GLU A 701 -11.26 -30.36 -2.94
C GLU A 701 -11.11 -29.78 -4.38
N TYR A 702 -10.20 -28.82 -4.54
CA TYR A 702 -9.94 -28.01 -5.71
C TYR A 702 -8.47 -28.04 -6.16
N ALA A 703 -7.65 -29.00 -5.70
CA ALA A 703 -6.25 -29.09 -6.13
C ALA A 703 -6.10 -29.25 -7.66
N GLU A 704 -7.08 -29.88 -8.31
CA GLU A 704 -7.21 -30.01 -9.76
C GLU A 704 -7.16 -28.67 -10.52
N TYR A 705 -7.61 -27.57 -9.90
CA TYR A 705 -7.58 -26.24 -10.51
C TYR A 705 -6.18 -25.63 -10.58
N ILE A 706 -5.18 -26.19 -9.88
CA ILE A 706 -3.79 -25.70 -9.96
C ILE A 706 -3.25 -25.84 -11.39
N ALA A 707 -3.64 -26.90 -12.10
CA ALA A 707 -3.27 -27.08 -13.51
C ALA A 707 -3.90 -26.01 -14.42
N GLU A 708 -4.99 -25.37 -13.97
CA GLU A 708 -5.67 -24.30 -14.69
C GLU A 708 -5.08 -22.91 -14.44
N TRP A 709 -4.19 -22.77 -13.45
CA TRP A 709 -3.54 -21.49 -13.15
C TRP A 709 -2.76 -21.00 -14.36
N ASP A 710 -3.05 -19.77 -14.79
CA ASP A 710 -2.44 -19.19 -16.00
C ASP A 710 -0.91 -19.19 -15.88
N LEU A 711 -0.36 -18.92 -14.70
CA LEU A 711 1.08 -18.98 -14.44
C LEU A 711 1.70 -20.34 -14.77
N ILE A 712 1.07 -21.42 -14.29
CA ILE A 712 1.52 -22.79 -14.55
C ILE A 712 1.37 -23.13 -16.04
N ARG A 713 0.26 -22.73 -16.67
CA ARG A 713 0.01 -23.01 -18.09
C ARG A 713 0.95 -22.26 -19.02
N VAL A 714 1.38 -21.05 -18.64
CA VAL A 714 2.35 -20.26 -19.39
C VAL A 714 3.72 -20.94 -19.38
N PHE A 715 4.23 -21.33 -18.21
CA PHE A 715 5.61 -21.79 -18.07
C PHE A 715 5.78 -23.31 -18.15
N PHE A 716 4.73 -24.09 -17.85
CA PHE A 716 4.72 -25.55 -17.90
C PHE A 716 3.51 -26.05 -18.70
N PRO A 717 3.41 -25.72 -20.00
CA PRO A 717 2.27 -26.13 -20.81
C PRO A 717 2.13 -27.65 -20.80
N VAL A 718 0.92 -28.13 -20.48
CA VAL A 718 0.58 -29.54 -20.62
C VAL A 718 0.37 -29.80 -22.09
N GLN A 719 1.14 -30.71 -22.69
CA GLN A 719 0.89 -31.10 -24.07
C GLN A 719 -0.55 -31.64 -24.13
N PRO A 720 -1.39 -31.13 -25.06
CA PRO A 720 -2.71 -31.69 -25.24
C PRO A 720 -2.51 -33.17 -25.57
N VAL A 721 -3.02 -34.05 -24.71
CA VAL A 721 -3.02 -35.49 -24.98
C VAL A 721 -3.65 -35.65 -26.35
N PRO A 722 -2.93 -36.15 -27.37
CA PRO A 722 -3.50 -36.28 -28.70
C PRO A 722 -4.77 -37.12 -28.55
N LEU A 723 -5.90 -36.60 -29.03
CA LEU A 723 -7.25 -37.19 -28.94
C LEU A 723 -7.39 -38.55 -29.64
N THR A 724 -6.27 -39.17 -30.02
CA THR A 724 -6.19 -40.52 -30.54
C THR A 724 -6.54 -41.53 -29.44
N LEU A 725 -7.80 -42.00 -29.48
CA LEU A 725 -8.31 -43.21 -28.84
C LEU A 725 -8.57 -43.14 -27.32
N ALA A 726 -9.24 -42.09 -26.85
CA ALA A 726 -10.01 -42.25 -25.61
C ALA A 726 -11.12 -43.29 -25.89
N PRO A 727 -11.17 -44.44 -25.18
CA PRO A 727 -12.26 -45.38 -25.33
C PRO A 727 -13.58 -44.68 -25.00
N GLU A 728 -14.62 -44.89 -25.81
CA GLU A 728 -15.97 -44.37 -25.56
C GLU A 728 -16.38 -44.69 -24.12
N VAL A 729 -16.35 -43.69 -23.24
CA VAL A 729 -16.94 -43.79 -21.91
C VAL A 729 -18.45 -43.78 -22.13
N PRO A 730 -19.20 -44.80 -21.68
CA PRO A 730 -20.63 -44.88 -21.91
C PRO A 730 -21.31 -43.66 -21.31
N ASN A 731 -22.13 -43.04 -22.15
CA ASN A 731 -22.85 -41.80 -21.95
C ASN A 731 -23.86 -41.89 -20.79
N THR A 732 -23.40 -41.76 -19.53
CA THR A 732 -24.29 -41.48 -18.41
C THR A 732 -24.62 -39.99 -18.37
N GLN A 733 -25.80 -39.66 -18.89
CA GLN A 733 -26.49 -38.38 -18.69
C GLN A 733 -26.53 -38.01 -17.19
N ARG A 734 -25.70 -37.06 -16.76
CA ARG A 734 -26.03 -36.18 -15.64
C ARG A 734 -26.56 -34.87 -16.23
N ARG A 735 -27.89 -34.75 -16.28
CA ARG A 735 -28.56 -33.46 -16.45
C ARG A 735 -28.24 -32.61 -15.22
N LEU A 736 -27.57 -31.48 -15.43
CA LEU A 736 -27.62 -30.37 -14.48
C LEU A 736 -29.10 -29.92 -14.40
N VAL A 737 -29.65 -29.99 -13.21
CA VAL A 737 -30.85 -29.25 -12.82
C VAL A 737 -30.31 -27.98 -12.15
N GLU A 738 -30.56 -26.83 -12.77
CA GLU A 738 -30.43 -25.52 -12.11
C GLU A 738 -31.46 -25.45 -10.98
N VAL A 739 -31.00 -25.12 -9.78
CA VAL A 739 -31.82 -24.73 -8.62
C VAL A 739 -31.56 -23.26 -8.34
#